data_AF-A0A2N1V2G9-F1
#
_entry.id   AF-A0A2N1V2G9-F1
#
_cell.length_a   1.000
_cell.length_b   1.000
_cell.length_c   1.000
_cell.angle_alpha   90.00
_cell.angle_beta   90.00
_cell.angle_gamma   90.00
#
_symmetry.space_group_name_H-M   'P 1'
#
loop_
_entity.id
_entity.type
_entity.pdbx_description
1 polymer ?
#
loop_
_entity_poly.entity_id
_entity_poly.type
_entity_poly.pdbx_seq_one_letter_code
_entity_poly.pdbx_strand_id
1 'polypeptide(L)'
;MSKGGGAGKVYFVLYLAVVLELLIIIVERDEAEEHLHQKQKEAMKIVQSILSQLQSGSGTEGINTRPQDEITIPPPGVNIKEVLGIDIKSERRYIVEVGVTDVSANSSRMEGEPQKEYMERLEKLVRLANVEDLEYQVFYNSSLETGAVPPFPDNDFFKDKAYDLTKFDLGRAVIEPETNTAWEFVGIQKIKMDADATFKKLDLANINKDLMHPVYDKASKIVRGPTFGPNGFPEDSIFHYSIPETKLASGIHGDRGTLSKRAFVVNFQPPGKAGWYKLRFVSKTNRILGVRSDQKVEELDKEATVNIGTVQLKVTDLMKVEKELERKLEKYDVPKADVLTSEGGFLAFDDAIDKAKTMASKEEDAGDLIGNIRLYGYIVKLLTPGQSSNFAQNKGDIEFNIRVMTPKPKMADPVIQVADNFYRFNQGKINFRMSISPYQGDQNVIRGTVHDAASGTSSQPVANVTFRRANDGSPANGGSVDYIGTLDKPLSAGANGGPRTYQIKLTHQLQGKSETKEPSLVVFPANVEEKIRNLQAKLSALSVYGEQLFFNFEPPSGNKIAPEQFGYYFKTDADPQDRGLTTGLSAERADNLYLSADMKKASVRIVWTDPISKEEIDIFPKYDFKIAQSEPGISILNQQVNTSVDGDMVRVRVTDINVTAPKIGKEGSTQEAEVSINLDAPQVRIPGYSVVGKPTIVIKGGKAQIEFTLRGEPDDDGNIRGTVVIRGSAVAINPINGVQSNPRPLNISVQVKQKAEKADTYYNIDN
;
A
#
# COMPACT_ATOMS: atom_id res chain seq x y z
N MET A 1 -137.79 18.08 19.43
CA MET A 1 -136.77 17.01 19.38
C MET A 1 -135.40 17.68 19.29
N SER A 2 -134.58 17.55 20.34
CA SER A 2 -133.22 18.12 20.44
C SER A 2 -132.35 17.56 19.29
N LYS A 3 -131.59 18.33 18.50
CA LYS A 3 -130.59 19.37 18.80
C LYS A 3 -129.57 18.94 19.87
N GLY A 4 -128.77 17.92 19.54
CA GLY A 4 -127.40 17.74 20.02
C GLY A 4 -126.56 17.38 18.78
N GLY A 5 -125.77 18.28 18.20
CA GLY A 5 -124.65 18.96 18.84
C GLY A 5 -123.44 18.03 18.68
N GLY A 6 -122.86 17.90 17.50
CA GLY A 6 -122.06 18.97 16.89
C GLY A 6 -120.67 19.10 17.53
N ALA A 7 -120.45 18.53 18.71
CA ALA A 7 -119.18 18.62 19.43
C ALA A 7 -118.27 17.41 19.17
N GLY A 8 -118.74 16.17 19.34
CA GLY A 8 -117.89 14.97 19.22
C GLY A 8 -117.33 14.72 17.81
N LYS A 9 -118.09 15.02 16.75
CA LYS A 9 -117.60 14.98 15.36
C LYS A 9 -116.61 16.10 15.06
N VAL A 10 -116.80 17.29 15.65
CA VAL A 10 -115.88 18.42 15.48
C VAL A 10 -114.58 18.16 16.25
N TYR A 11 -114.64 17.59 17.46
CA TYR A 11 -113.47 17.12 18.19
C TYR A 11 -112.76 15.98 17.47
N PHE A 12 -113.49 15.03 16.87
CA PHE A 12 -112.88 13.97 16.07
C PHE A 12 -112.20 14.50 14.81
N VAL A 13 -112.83 15.44 14.08
CA VAL A 13 -112.24 16.07 12.90
C VAL A 13 -111.06 16.96 13.28
N LEU A 14 -111.14 17.72 14.37
CA LEU A 14 -110.00 18.49 14.90
C LEU A 14 -108.87 17.59 15.38
N TYR A 15 -109.17 16.49 16.07
CA TYR A 15 -108.16 15.53 16.50
C TYR A 15 -107.51 14.85 15.30
N LEU A 16 -108.29 14.44 14.30
CA LEU A 16 -107.77 13.88 13.06
C LEU A 16 -106.95 14.90 12.28
N ALA A 17 -107.37 16.17 12.23
CA ALA A 17 -106.62 17.25 11.60
C ALA A 17 -105.30 17.51 12.33
N VAL A 18 -105.29 17.51 13.67
CA VAL A 18 -104.06 17.65 14.47
C VAL A 18 -103.13 16.45 14.28
N VAL A 19 -103.66 15.23 14.22
CA VAL A 19 -102.86 14.02 13.95
C VAL A 19 -102.32 14.02 12.51
N LEU A 20 -103.10 14.44 11.51
CA LEU A 20 -102.65 14.60 10.13
C LEU A 20 -101.56 15.67 10.01
N GLU A 21 -101.75 16.82 10.67
CA GLU A 21 -100.74 17.88 10.69
C GLU A 21 -99.44 17.40 11.35
N LEU A 22 -99.53 16.68 12.48
CA LEU A 22 -98.38 16.06 13.13
C LEU A 22 -97.70 15.01 12.24
N LEU A 23 -98.46 14.20 11.51
CA LEU A 23 -97.90 13.23 10.55
C LEU A 23 -97.20 13.91 9.38
N ILE A 24 -97.78 14.99 8.83
CA ILE A 24 -97.17 15.78 7.77
C ILE A 24 -95.86 16.41 8.28
N ILE A 25 -95.87 17.01 9.48
CA ILE A 25 -94.66 17.59 10.10
C ILE A 25 -93.58 16.52 10.34
N ILE A 26 -93.95 15.30 10.73
CA ILE A 26 -92.99 14.20 10.92
C ILE A 26 -92.42 13.74 9.58
N VAL A 27 -93.24 13.58 8.54
CA VAL A 27 -92.75 13.17 7.20
C VAL A 27 -91.86 14.26 6.58
N GLU A 28 -92.26 15.53 6.65
CA GLU A 28 -91.43 16.64 6.16
C GLU A 28 -90.12 16.76 6.95
N ARG A 29 -90.15 16.46 8.25
CA ARG A 29 -88.95 16.41 9.09
C ARG A 29 -88.07 15.21 8.72
N ASP A 30 -88.63 14.04 8.50
CA ASP A 30 -87.89 12.84 8.12
C ASP A 30 -87.26 12.99 6.72
N GLU A 31 -87.98 13.56 5.75
CA GLU A 31 -87.42 13.90 4.43
C GLU A 31 -86.30 14.95 4.52
N ALA A 32 -86.45 15.94 5.42
CA ALA A 32 -85.40 16.93 5.69
C ALA A 32 -84.19 16.31 6.41
N GLU A 33 -84.40 15.39 7.35
CA GLU A 33 -83.35 14.64 8.05
C GLU A 33 -82.63 13.68 7.08
N GLU A 34 -83.34 13.01 6.16
CA GLU A 34 -82.74 12.16 5.12
C GLU A 34 -81.90 12.99 4.14
N HIS A 35 -82.42 14.13 3.67
CA HIS A 35 -81.64 15.07 2.86
C HIS A 35 -80.43 15.65 3.60
N LEU A 36 -80.54 15.89 4.91
CA LEU A 36 -79.42 16.35 5.75
C LEU A 36 -78.37 15.25 5.91
N HIS A 37 -78.78 14.01 6.18
CA HIS A 37 -77.89 12.86 6.31
C HIS A 37 -77.17 12.54 5.00
N GLN A 38 -77.86 12.66 3.85
CA GLN A 38 -77.24 12.48 2.54
C GLN A 38 -76.19 13.57 2.27
N LYS A 39 -76.50 14.84 2.58
CA LYS A 39 -75.54 15.95 2.48
C LYS A 39 -74.34 15.78 3.41
N GLN A 40 -74.57 15.34 4.65
CA GLN A 40 -73.50 15.08 5.62
C GLN A 40 -72.60 13.92 5.17
N LYS A 41 -73.18 12.85 4.60
CA LYS A 41 -72.44 11.69 4.10
C LYS A 41 -71.61 12.02 2.87
N GLU A 42 -72.13 12.84 1.96
CA GLU A 42 -71.39 13.36 0.81
C GLU A 42 -70.23 14.27 1.24
N ALA A 43 -70.49 15.23 2.14
CA ALA A 43 -69.47 16.11 2.68
C ALA A 43 -68.36 15.31 3.41
N MET A 44 -68.74 14.32 4.23
CA MET A 44 -67.80 13.48 4.97
C MET A 44 -66.95 12.60 4.04
N LYS A 45 -67.52 12.09 2.94
CA LYS A 45 -66.78 11.36 1.91
C LYS A 45 -65.74 12.26 1.22
N ILE A 46 -66.10 13.51 0.90
CA ILE A 46 -65.19 14.49 0.29
C ILE A 46 -64.06 14.85 1.27
N VAL A 47 -64.39 15.14 2.53
CA VAL A 47 -63.44 15.44 3.61
C VAL A 47 -62.44 14.29 3.80
N GLN A 48 -62.93 13.05 3.93
CA GLN A 48 -62.09 11.86 4.08
C GLN A 48 -61.21 11.61 2.84
N SER A 49 -61.75 11.85 1.64
CA SER A 49 -60.99 11.70 0.40
C SER A 49 -59.85 12.71 0.26
N ILE A 50 -60.08 13.97 0.66
CA ILE A 50 -59.05 15.02 0.63
C ILE A 50 -57.99 14.74 1.71
N LEU A 51 -58.41 14.45 2.94
CA LEU A 51 -57.48 14.24 4.06
C LEU A 51 -56.62 12.99 3.90
N SER A 52 -57.19 11.88 3.42
CA SER A 52 -56.45 10.62 3.23
C SER A 52 -55.33 10.73 2.19
N GLN A 53 -55.50 11.54 1.14
CA GLN A 53 -54.50 11.71 0.10
C GLN A 53 -53.47 12.80 0.42
N LEU A 54 -53.86 13.85 1.14
CA LEU A 54 -52.96 14.92 1.55
C LEU A 54 -52.03 14.56 2.72
N GLN A 55 -52.32 13.47 3.46
CA GLN A 55 -51.45 12.92 4.51
C GLN A 55 -50.25 12.12 3.97
N SER A 56 -50.21 11.78 2.68
CA SER A 56 -49.02 11.17 2.08
C SER A 56 -47.87 12.19 2.00
N GLY A 57 -46.74 11.88 2.62
CA GLY A 57 -45.64 12.81 2.91
C GLY A 57 -44.98 13.48 1.70
N SER A 58 -44.08 14.43 1.98
CA SER A 58 -43.28 15.19 1.00
C SER A 58 -42.70 14.27 -0.07
N GLY A 59 -42.92 14.62 -1.35
CA GLY A 59 -42.73 13.79 -2.54
C GLY A 59 -41.30 13.39 -2.92
N THR A 60 -40.39 13.32 -1.95
CA THR A 60 -39.01 12.91 -2.10
C THR A 60 -38.68 11.91 -0.99
N GLU A 61 -38.90 10.61 -1.25
CA GLU A 61 -38.41 9.55 -0.37
C GLU A 61 -36.96 9.23 -0.72
N GLY A 62 -36.11 9.16 0.32
CA GLY A 62 -34.65 9.22 0.23
C GLY A 62 -33.99 8.16 -0.66
N ILE A 63 -32.98 8.61 -1.40
CA ILE A 63 -32.01 7.75 -2.09
C ILE A 63 -30.83 7.42 -1.19
N ASN A 64 -30.36 6.19 -1.35
CA ASN A 64 -29.30 5.50 -0.62
C ASN A 64 -27.87 5.95 -0.97
N THR A 65 -27.65 7.24 -1.21
CA THR A 65 -26.31 7.81 -1.48
C THR A 65 -25.96 8.81 -0.39
N ARG A 66 -24.71 8.75 0.09
CA ARG A 66 -24.24 9.63 1.17
C ARG A 66 -24.50 11.10 0.79
N PRO A 67 -25.25 11.88 1.60
CA PRO A 67 -25.54 13.29 1.30
C PRO A 67 -24.28 14.19 1.35
N GLN A 68 -23.15 13.61 1.75
CA GLN A 68 -21.83 14.21 1.70
C GLN A 68 -20.88 13.31 0.90
N ASP A 69 -20.21 13.89 -0.09
CA ASP A 69 -19.24 13.22 -0.96
C ASP A 69 -17.93 14.01 -1.04
N GLU A 70 -16.86 13.36 -1.46
CA GLU A 70 -15.55 13.97 -1.65
C GLU A 70 -14.99 13.61 -3.04
N ILE A 71 -14.62 14.64 -3.79
CA ILE A 71 -13.96 14.56 -5.10
C ILE A 71 -12.56 15.14 -4.96
N THR A 72 -11.57 14.37 -5.38
CA THR A 72 -10.20 14.85 -5.47
C THR A 72 -9.93 15.32 -6.91
N ILE A 73 -9.34 16.49 -7.09
CA ILE A 73 -8.95 17.03 -8.40
C ILE A 73 -7.44 17.28 -8.47
N PRO A 74 -6.82 17.14 -9.66
CA PRO A 74 -5.40 17.42 -9.81
C PRO A 74 -5.05 18.90 -9.62
N PRO A 75 -3.87 19.23 -9.06
CA PRO A 75 -3.34 20.58 -9.12
C PRO A 75 -3.22 21.07 -10.59
N PRO A 76 -3.43 22.37 -10.84
CA PRO A 76 -3.25 22.93 -12.18
C PRO A 76 -1.87 22.59 -12.77
N GLY A 77 -1.83 22.05 -13.98
CA GLY A 77 -0.60 21.71 -14.71
C GLY A 77 0.07 20.38 -14.32
N VAL A 78 -0.53 19.58 -13.44
CA VAL A 78 0.03 18.29 -12.99
C VAL A 78 -0.82 17.12 -13.48
N ASN A 79 -0.25 16.22 -14.28
CA ASN A 79 -0.88 14.94 -14.59
C ASN A 79 -0.64 13.95 -13.44
N ILE A 80 -1.60 13.83 -12.53
CA ILE A 80 -1.44 12.96 -11.35
C ILE A 80 -1.25 11.48 -11.73
N LYS A 81 -1.81 11.02 -12.86
CA LYS A 81 -1.60 9.64 -13.31
C LYS A 81 -0.13 9.35 -13.59
N GLU A 82 0.61 10.34 -14.08
CA GLU A 82 2.05 10.26 -14.34
C GLU A 82 2.90 10.46 -13.08
N VAL A 83 2.40 11.26 -12.11
CA VAL A 83 3.17 11.62 -10.89
C VAL A 83 2.96 10.63 -9.74
N LEU A 84 1.75 10.09 -9.57
CA LEU A 84 1.38 9.23 -8.43
C LEU A 84 0.94 7.82 -8.86
N GLY A 85 0.76 7.54 -10.16
CA GLY A 85 0.36 6.21 -10.66
C GLY A 85 -1.06 5.76 -10.25
N ILE A 86 -1.86 6.68 -9.68
CA ILE A 86 -3.22 6.41 -9.19
C ILE A 86 -4.25 7.15 -10.06
N ASP A 87 -5.34 6.44 -10.36
CA ASP A 87 -6.49 7.00 -11.07
C ASP A 87 -7.42 7.69 -10.07
N ILE A 88 -7.53 9.02 -10.18
CA ILE A 88 -8.41 9.79 -9.29
C ILE A 88 -9.77 9.89 -9.95
N LYS A 89 -10.81 9.36 -9.28
CA LYS A 89 -12.20 9.57 -9.70
C LYS A 89 -12.60 11.03 -9.49
N SER A 90 -12.43 11.85 -10.53
CA SER A 90 -12.77 13.27 -10.58
C SER A 90 -14.26 13.56 -10.82
N GLU A 91 -15.06 12.53 -11.08
CA GLU A 91 -16.48 12.61 -11.37
C GLU A 91 -17.31 11.75 -10.42
N ARG A 92 -18.58 12.13 -10.27
CA ARG A 92 -19.60 11.43 -9.47
C ARG A 92 -20.92 11.40 -10.21
N ARG A 93 -21.63 10.28 -10.05
CA ARG A 93 -22.97 10.09 -10.59
C ARG A 93 -23.97 10.11 -9.45
N TYR A 94 -24.94 11.03 -9.49
CA TYR A 94 -26.06 11.07 -8.55
C TYR A 94 -27.35 10.71 -9.26
N ILE A 95 -28.20 9.97 -8.56
CA ILE A 95 -29.55 9.61 -9.00
C ILE A 95 -30.51 10.38 -8.10
N VAL A 96 -31.52 10.99 -8.70
CA VAL A 96 -32.55 11.79 -8.03
C VAL A 96 -33.90 11.16 -8.33
N GLU A 97 -34.56 10.65 -7.30
CA GLU A 97 -35.88 10.04 -7.36
C GLU A 97 -36.95 11.04 -6.94
N VAL A 98 -37.92 11.25 -7.81
CA VAL A 98 -39.06 12.13 -7.56
C VAL A 98 -40.32 11.29 -7.52
N GLY A 99 -41.08 11.39 -6.44
CA GLY A 99 -42.35 10.69 -6.28
C GLY A 99 -43.42 11.26 -7.22
N VAL A 100 -44.11 10.39 -7.96
CA VAL A 100 -45.23 10.73 -8.83
C VAL A 100 -46.50 10.02 -8.37
N THR A 101 -47.64 10.30 -9.01
CA THR A 101 -48.88 9.58 -8.76
C THR A 101 -48.92 8.30 -9.58
N ASP A 102 -49.13 7.16 -8.92
CA ASP A 102 -49.41 5.91 -9.64
C ASP A 102 -50.83 5.97 -10.23
N VAL A 103 -50.90 5.99 -11.56
CA VAL A 103 -52.15 6.04 -12.34
C VAL A 103 -52.47 4.70 -13.02
N SER A 104 -51.68 3.66 -12.75
CA SER A 104 -51.74 2.39 -13.48
C SER A 104 -53.09 1.67 -13.36
N ALA A 105 -53.75 1.78 -12.21
CA ALA A 105 -55.10 1.22 -12.01
C ALA A 105 -56.21 1.99 -12.74
N ASN A 106 -55.92 3.23 -13.14
CA ASN A 106 -56.89 4.14 -13.75
C ASN A 106 -56.64 4.34 -15.24
N SER A 107 -55.61 3.74 -15.86
CA SER A 107 -55.27 4.02 -17.26
C SER A 107 -56.21 3.36 -18.28
N SER A 108 -56.93 2.30 -17.89
CA SER A 108 -57.91 1.63 -18.74
C SER A 108 -59.19 2.45 -18.91
N ARG A 109 -59.88 2.24 -20.05
CA ARG A 109 -61.18 2.84 -20.31
C ARG A 109 -62.23 2.23 -19.39
N MET A 110 -63.07 3.07 -18.79
CA MET A 110 -64.15 2.60 -17.92
C MET A 110 -65.34 2.11 -18.75
N GLU A 111 -66.11 1.16 -18.20
CA GLU A 111 -67.31 0.64 -18.85
C GLU A 111 -68.35 1.77 -19.03
N GLY A 112 -68.80 2.00 -20.27
CA GLY A 112 -69.74 3.08 -20.61
C GLY A 112 -69.13 4.47 -20.82
N GLU A 113 -67.82 4.66 -20.65
CA GLU A 113 -67.15 5.96 -20.82
C GLU A 113 -67.04 6.36 -22.31
N PRO A 114 -67.52 7.55 -22.73
CA PRO A 114 -67.31 8.08 -24.07
C PRO A 114 -65.83 8.22 -24.43
N GLN A 115 -65.48 8.04 -25.72
CA GLN A 115 -64.08 8.12 -26.16
C GLN A 115 -63.46 9.49 -25.88
N LYS A 116 -64.24 10.58 -26.01
CA LYS A 116 -63.75 11.94 -25.74
C LYS A 116 -63.34 12.11 -24.27
N GLU A 117 -64.20 11.69 -23.34
CA GLU A 117 -63.94 11.75 -21.90
C GLU A 117 -62.75 10.87 -21.51
N TYR A 118 -62.62 9.69 -22.13
CA TYR A 118 -61.47 8.81 -21.93
C TYR A 118 -60.15 9.48 -22.31
N MET A 119 -60.10 10.16 -23.45
CA MET A 119 -58.88 10.84 -23.93
C MET A 119 -58.52 12.04 -23.06
N GLU A 120 -59.51 12.85 -22.66
CA GLU A 120 -59.31 13.98 -21.74
C GLU A 120 -58.82 13.50 -20.37
N ARG A 121 -59.34 12.38 -19.88
CA ARG A 121 -58.88 11.76 -18.63
C ARG A 121 -57.46 11.24 -18.77
N LEU A 122 -57.12 10.56 -19.86
CA LEU A 122 -55.78 10.03 -20.10
C LEU A 122 -54.72 11.14 -20.18
N GLU A 123 -55.03 12.28 -20.81
CA GLU A 123 -54.13 13.44 -20.84
C GLU A 123 -53.84 13.96 -19.42
N LYS A 124 -54.86 14.02 -18.55
CA LYS A 124 -54.68 14.38 -17.14
C LYS A 124 -53.80 13.35 -16.40
N LEU A 125 -54.02 12.05 -16.62
CA LEU A 125 -53.20 11.00 -16.00
C LEU A 125 -51.72 11.10 -16.39
N VAL A 126 -51.41 11.47 -17.63
CA VAL A 126 -50.01 11.71 -18.06
C VAL A 126 -49.34 12.79 -17.22
N ARG A 127 -50.07 13.88 -16.92
CA ARG A 127 -49.54 14.97 -16.09
C ARG A 127 -49.31 14.52 -14.65
N LEU A 128 -50.24 13.73 -14.08
CA LEU A 128 -50.15 13.19 -12.71
C LEU A 128 -49.00 12.19 -12.53
N ALA A 129 -48.73 11.36 -13.55
CA ALA A 129 -47.75 10.28 -13.51
C ALA A 129 -46.30 10.71 -13.79
N ASN A 130 -46.06 12.01 -13.94
CA ASN A 130 -44.80 12.56 -14.37
C ASN A 130 -44.41 13.83 -13.59
N VAL A 131 -43.12 14.13 -13.67
CA VAL A 131 -42.56 15.38 -13.13
C VAL A 131 -42.74 16.46 -14.18
N GLU A 132 -43.32 17.59 -13.81
CA GLU A 132 -43.59 18.70 -14.71
C GLU A 132 -42.31 19.45 -15.06
N ASP A 133 -41.54 19.82 -14.03
CA ASP A 133 -40.22 20.39 -14.20
C ASP A 133 -39.23 19.92 -13.12
N LEU A 134 -37.95 19.91 -13.49
CA LEU A 134 -36.87 19.60 -12.58
C LEU A 134 -35.71 20.57 -12.83
N GLU A 135 -35.26 21.20 -11.77
CA GLU A 135 -34.14 22.13 -11.75
C GLU A 135 -32.96 21.48 -11.05
N TYR A 136 -31.79 21.55 -11.68
CA TYR A 136 -30.50 21.20 -11.15
C TYR A 136 -29.70 22.48 -10.93
N GLN A 137 -29.53 22.88 -9.68
CA GLN A 137 -28.90 24.12 -9.25
C GLN A 137 -27.55 23.82 -8.59
N VAL A 138 -26.52 24.60 -8.91
CA VAL A 138 -25.16 24.42 -8.38
C VAL A 138 -24.71 25.68 -7.67
N PHE A 139 -24.28 25.51 -6.41
CA PHE A 139 -23.70 26.57 -5.60
C PHE A 139 -22.28 26.21 -5.18
N TYR A 140 -21.43 27.21 -5.00
CA TYR A 140 -20.02 27.06 -4.63
C TYR A 140 -19.66 27.88 -3.39
N ASN A 141 -18.85 27.32 -2.51
CA ASN A 141 -18.24 28.00 -1.37
C ASN A 141 -16.73 27.68 -1.33
N SER A 142 -15.89 28.69 -1.12
CA SER A 142 -14.44 28.55 -1.15
C SER A 142 -13.80 27.96 0.10
N SER A 143 -14.59 27.62 1.13
CA SER A 143 -14.08 27.01 2.36
C SER A 143 -13.37 25.68 2.08
N LEU A 144 -12.23 25.48 2.72
CA LEU A 144 -11.41 24.26 2.64
C LEU A 144 -11.47 23.45 3.94
N GLU A 145 -12.24 23.88 4.93
CA GLU A 145 -12.29 23.25 6.25
C GLU A 145 -12.72 21.77 6.16
N THR A 146 -12.05 20.92 6.95
CA THR A 146 -12.32 19.48 7.04
C THR A 146 -13.33 19.24 8.16
N GLY A 147 -14.54 18.75 7.84
CA GLY A 147 -15.44 18.15 8.83
C GLY A 147 -16.80 18.82 9.03
N ALA A 148 -17.04 20.03 8.51
CA ALA A 148 -18.34 20.68 8.54
C ALA A 148 -18.67 21.28 7.17
N VAL A 149 -19.88 20.98 6.66
CA VAL A 149 -20.42 21.64 5.48
C VAL A 149 -20.74 23.09 5.87
N PRO A 150 -20.35 24.11 5.09
CA PRO A 150 -20.74 25.48 5.37
C PRO A 150 -22.27 25.60 5.44
N PRO A 151 -22.84 26.34 6.41
CA PRO A 151 -24.28 26.54 6.51
C PRO A 151 -24.85 27.08 5.19
N PHE A 152 -26.02 26.59 4.80
CA PHE A 152 -26.74 27.00 3.58
C PHE A 152 -28.17 27.37 3.97
N PRO A 153 -28.81 28.36 3.29
CA PRO A 153 -30.19 28.73 3.60
C PRO A 153 -31.12 27.52 3.50
N ASP A 154 -32.16 27.53 4.34
CA ASP A 154 -33.20 26.51 4.29
C ASP A 154 -34.10 26.66 3.04
N ASN A 155 -35.02 25.72 2.87
CA ASN A 155 -35.96 25.77 1.75
C ASN A 155 -36.95 26.93 1.84
N ASP A 156 -37.24 27.44 3.03
CA ASP A 156 -38.17 28.54 3.23
C ASP A 156 -37.60 29.85 2.67
N PHE A 157 -36.28 30.04 2.77
CA PHE A 157 -35.56 31.13 2.11
C PHE A 157 -35.82 31.18 0.59
N PHE A 158 -35.89 30.03 -0.07
CA PHE A 158 -36.10 29.93 -1.53
C PHE A 158 -37.59 29.92 -1.93
N LYS A 159 -38.53 29.95 -0.97
CA LYS A 159 -39.98 30.02 -1.28
C LYS A 159 -40.42 31.44 -1.66
N ASP A 160 -39.67 32.46 -1.30
CA ASP A 160 -39.93 33.84 -1.71
C ASP A 160 -39.69 34.01 -3.22
N LYS A 161 -40.65 34.61 -3.93
CA LYS A 161 -40.56 34.90 -5.37
C LYS A 161 -39.39 35.85 -5.72
N ALA A 162 -38.80 36.52 -4.72
CA ALA A 162 -37.58 37.29 -4.88
C ALA A 162 -36.36 36.46 -5.35
N TYR A 163 -36.40 35.13 -5.20
CA TYR A 163 -35.31 34.21 -5.55
C TYR A 163 -35.66 33.26 -6.71
N ASP A 164 -36.15 33.80 -7.82
CA ASP A 164 -36.23 33.06 -9.09
C ASP A 164 -34.82 32.79 -9.64
N LEU A 165 -34.25 31.64 -9.27
CA LEU A 165 -32.90 31.21 -9.67
C LEU A 165 -32.72 31.05 -11.18
N THR A 166 -33.81 30.92 -11.95
CA THR A 166 -33.73 30.91 -13.42
C THR A 166 -33.31 32.28 -13.97
N LYS A 167 -33.67 33.36 -13.26
CA LYS A 167 -33.34 34.76 -13.60
C LYS A 167 -32.15 35.31 -12.83
N PHE A 168 -31.69 34.62 -11.80
CA PHE A 168 -30.58 35.05 -10.95
C PHE A 168 -29.23 35.07 -11.69
N ASP A 169 -28.39 36.06 -11.42
CA ASP A 169 -27.09 36.19 -12.09
C ASP A 169 -26.06 35.20 -11.56
N LEU A 170 -25.24 34.65 -12.48
CA LEU A 170 -24.12 33.78 -12.12
C LEU A 170 -23.08 34.57 -11.33
N GLY A 171 -22.47 33.94 -10.33
CA GLY A 171 -21.48 34.56 -9.44
C GLY A 171 -22.10 35.38 -8.29
N ARG A 172 -23.41 35.60 -8.29
CA ARG A 172 -24.09 36.32 -7.20
C ARG A 172 -24.12 35.45 -5.95
N ALA A 173 -23.79 36.06 -4.82
CA ALA A 173 -23.82 35.39 -3.52
C ALA A 173 -25.26 35.24 -3.01
N VAL A 174 -25.57 34.04 -2.55
CA VAL A 174 -26.69 33.70 -1.67
C VAL A 174 -26.13 33.64 -0.26
N ILE A 175 -26.64 34.50 0.61
CA ILE A 175 -26.14 34.64 1.98
C ILE A 175 -27.10 33.93 2.92
N GLU A 176 -26.56 33.00 3.71
CA GLU A 176 -27.30 32.35 4.78
C GLU A 176 -27.56 33.38 5.91
N PRO A 177 -28.82 33.64 6.29
CA PRO A 177 -29.17 34.74 7.18
C PRO A 177 -28.58 34.68 8.60
N GLU A 178 -28.44 33.50 9.19
CA GLU A 178 -28.05 33.35 10.60
C GLU A 178 -26.53 33.45 10.81
N THR A 179 -25.76 32.85 9.91
CA THR A 179 -24.31 32.70 9.99
C THR A 179 -23.56 33.65 9.05
N ASN A 180 -24.28 34.36 8.18
CA ASN A 180 -23.72 35.24 7.16
C ASN A 180 -22.75 34.51 6.20
N THR A 181 -22.95 33.21 6.02
CA THR A 181 -22.14 32.37 5.12
C THR A 181 -22.56 32.62 3.67
N ALA A 182 -21.62 33.01 2.81
CA ALA A 182 -21.89 33.28 1.41
C ALA A 182 -21.66 32.05 0.51
N TRP A 183 -22.63 31.76 -0.34
CA TRP A 183 -22.57 30.75 -1.39
C TRP A 183 -22.72 31.40 -2.77
N GLU A 184 -21.81 31.13 -3.68
CA GLU A 184 -21.85 31.64 -5.06
C GLU A 184 -22.80 30.78 -5.91
N PHE A 185 -23.80 31.38 -6.56
CA PHE A 185 -24.63 30.68 -7.54
C PHE A 185 -23.85 30.51 -8.85
N VAL A 186 -23.51 29.27 -9.22
CA VAL A 186 -22.57 29.02 -10.32
C VAL A 186 -23.20 28.30 -11.52
N GLY A 187 -24.41 27.76 -11.39
CA GLY A 187 -25.13 27.24 -12.55
C GLY A 187 -26.52 26.71 -12.25
N ILE A 188 -27.32 26.61 -13.31
CA ILE A 188 -28.64 25.97 -13.28
C ILE A 188 -28.93 25.27 -14.60
N GLN A 189 -29.52 24.09 -14.52
CA GLN A 189 -30.16 23.41 -15.63
C GLN A 189 -31.61 23.11 -15.28
N LYS A 190 -32.57 23.55 -16.10
CA LYS A 190 -34.00 23.24 -15.94
C LYS A 190 -34.47 22.41 -17.11
N ILE A 191 -35.15 21.30 -16.83
CA ILE A 191 -35.87 20.51 -17.83
C ILE A 191 -37.37 20.61 -17.54
N LYS A 192 -38.17 20.71 -18.59
CA LYS A 192 -39.63 20.76 -18.51
C LYS A 192 -40.25 19.67 -19.39
N MET A 193 -41.24 18.97 -18.85
CA MET A 193 -41.97 17.97 -19.59
C MET A 193 -42.85 18.64 -20.65
N ASP A 194 -42.78 18.12 -21.87
CA ASP A 194 -43.74 18.40 -22.94
C ASP A 194 -44.90 17.41 -22.82
N ALA A 195 -45.99 17.87 -22.18
CA ALA A 195 -47.17 17.04 -21.94
C ALA A 195 -47.83 16.57 -23.25
N ASP A 196 -47.84 17.42 -24.28
CA ASP A 196 -48.48 17.12 -25.57
C ASP A 196 -47.66 16.08 -26.34
N ALA A 197 -46.34 16.25 -26.40
CA ALA A 197 -45.46 15.26 -27.03
C ALA A 197 -45.44 13.94 -26.26
N THR A 198 -45.51 14.00 -24.93
CA THR A 198 -45.62 12.80 -24.08
C THR A 198 -46.91 12.04 -24.40
N PHE A 199 -48.04 12.74 -24.44
CA PHE A 199 -49.34 12.14 -24.76
C PHE A 199 -49.37 11.55 -26.18
N LYS A 200 -48.85 12.26 -27.19
CA LYS A 200 -48.78 11.79 -28.58
C LYS A 200 -47.91 10.54 -28.78
N LYS A 201 -46.94 10.28 -27.89
CA LYS A 201 -46.08 9.10 -27.94
C LYS A 201 -46.69 7.86 -27.27
N LEU A 202 -47.83 8.00 -26.59
CA LEU A 202 -48.50 6.86 -25.97
C LEU A 202 -49.02 5.90 -27.05
N ASP A 203 -48.71 4.61 -26.88
CA ASP A 203 -49.39 3.55 -27.62
C ASP A 203 -50.79 3.33 -27.04
N LEU A 204 -51.79 3.95 -27.67
CA LEU A 204 -53.20 3.86 -27.26
C LEU A 204 -53.76 2.43 -27.39
N ALA A 205 -53.14 1.56 -28.18
CA ALA A 205 -53.57 0.17 -28.33
C ALA A 205 -53.07 -0.72 -27.18
N ASN A 206 -51.94 -0.37 -26.54
CA ASN A 206 -51.32 -1.12 -25.45
C ASN A 206 -50.88 -0.21 -24.30
N ILE A 207 -51.82 0.52 -23.69
CA ILE A 207 -51.52 1.36 -22.52
C ILE A 207 -51.20 0.45 -21.33
N ASN A 208 -49.91 0.20 -21.09
CA ASN A 208 -49.43 -0.57 -19.94
C ASN A 208 -48.89 0.35 -18.83
N LYS A 209 -48.55 -0.24 -17.68
CA LYS A 209 -48.11 0.47 -16.47
C LYS A 209 -46.75 1.19 -16.61
N ASP A 210 -45.97 0.85 -17.63
CA ASP A 210 -44.58 1.28 -17.84
C ASP A 210 -44.46 2.36 -18.94
N LEU A 211 -45.48 2.55 -19.78
CA LEU A 211 -45.36 3.30 -21.04
C LEU A 211 -45.61 4.82 -20.99
N MET A 212 -46.02 5.40 -19.85
CA MET A 212 -46.20 6.87 -19.74
C MET A 212 -44.86 7.62 -19.59
N HIS A 213 -43.85 7.27 -20.39
CA HIS A 213 -42.53 7.87 -20.32
C HIS A 213 -42.57 9.35 -20.73
N PRO A 214 -42.11 10.27 -19.86
CA PRO A 214 -42.14 11.69 -20.14
C PRO A 214 -41.17 12.05 -21.26
N VAL A 215 -41.57 13.00 -22.10
CA VAL A 215 -40.70 13.67 -23.04
C VAL A 215 -40.29 15.00 -22.43
N TYR A 216 -39.00 15.17 -22.17
CA TYR A 216 -38.44 16.48 -21.81
C TYR A 216 -37.89 17.11 -23.09
N ASP A 217 -38.49 18.21 -23.52
CA ASP A 217 -38.11 18.87 -24.76
C ASP A 217 -36.79 19.63 -24.59
N LYS A 218 -35.86 19.42 -25.53
CA LYS A 218 -34.57 20.11 -25.55
C LYS A 218 -34.72 21.61 -25.77
N ALA A 219 -35.72 22.05 -26.54
CA ALA A 219 -35.94 23.48 -26.78
C ALA A 219 -36.44 24.21 -25.52
N SER A 220 -37.06 23.48 -24.59
CA SER A 220 -37.52 23.99 -23.29
C SER A 220 -36.44 23.97 -22.20
N LYS A 221 -35.25 23.41 -22.49
CA LYS A 221 -34.16 23.27 -21.52
C LYS A 221 -33.50 24.63 -21.28
N ILE A 222 -33.47 25.06 -20.03
CA ILE A 222 -32.70 26.25 -19.62
C ILE A 222 -31.35 25.75 -19.11
N VAL A 223 -30.25 26.30 -19.63
CA VAL A 223 -28.90 26.04 -19.13
C VAL A 223 -28.20 27.38 -18.92
N ARG A 224 -27.74 27.64 -17.71
CA ARG A 224 -26.89 28.79 -17.38
C ARG A 224 -25.68 28.33 -16.58
N GLY A 225 -24.51 28.86 -16.94
CA GLY A 225 -23.23 28.49 -16.31
C GLY A 225 -22.57 27.28 -16.97
N PRO A 226 -21.50 26.75 -16.36
CA PRO A 226 -20.87 25.52 -16.82
C PRO A 226 -21.85 24.35 -16.76
N THR A 227 -21.65 23.34 -17.60
CA THR A 227 -22.47 22.13 -17.56
C THR A 227 -22.14 21.25 -16.36
N PHE A 228 -20.96 21.44 -15.73
CA PHE A 228 -20.45 20.65 -14.60
C PHE A 228 -20.43 19.13 -14.88
N GLY A 229 -20.19 18.74 -16.14
CA GLY A 229 -20.09 17.33 -16.54
C GLY A 229 -18.68 16.93 -16.98
N PRO A 230 -18.44 15.62 -17.17
CA PRO A 230 -17.15 15.13 -17.60
C PRO A 230 -16.71 15.62 -18.98
N ASN A 231 -15.40 15.76 -19.16
CA ASN A 231 -14.85 16.14 -20.46
C ASN A 231 -15.15 15.07 -21.52
N GLY A 232 -15.73 15.48 -22.65
CA GLY A 232 -16.10 14.57 -23.74
C GLY A 232 -17.41 13.80 -23.53
N PHE A 233 -18.13 14.05 -22.43
CA PHE A 233 -19.49 13.53 -22.25
C PHE A 233 -20.52 14.36 -23.04
N PRO A 234 -21.53 13.74 -23.68
CA PRO A 234 -22.61 14.48 -24.32
C PRO A 234 -23.38 15.36 -23.31
N GLU A 235 -23.65 16.62 -23.65
CA GLU A 235 -24.35 17.55 -22.75
C GLU A 235 -25.74 17.05 -22.32
N ASP A 236 -26.42 16.34 -23.21
CA ASP A 236 -27.72 15.72 -22.95
C ASP A 236 -27.66 14.55 -21.96
N SER A 237 -26.47 14.04 -21.66
CA SER A 237 -26.25 12.95 -20.70
C SER A 237 -25.76 13.45 -19.33
N ILE A 238 -25.47 14.74 -19.19
CA ILE A 238 -25.00 15.33 -17.93
C ILE A 238 -26.13 15.43 -16.92
N PHE A 239 -27.32 15.87 -17.33
CA PHE A 239 -28.52 15.94 -16.50
C PHE A 239 -29.73 15.55 -17.34
N HIS A 240 -30.33 14.40 -17.03
CA HIS A 240 -31.40 13.82 -17.85
C HIS A 240 -32.31 12.87 -17.07
N TYR A 241 -33.50 12.65 -17.61
CA TYR A 241 -34.41 11.59 -17.18
C TYR A 241 -33.90 10.21 -17.65
N SER A 242 -33.84 9.24 -16.74
CA SER A 242 -33.34 7.89 -17.02
C SER A 242 -34.44 6.86 -16.89
N ILE A 243 -34.81 6.24 -18.02
CA ILE A 243 -35.77 5.12 -18.05
C ILE A 243 -35.23 3.92 -17.24
N PRO A 244 -33.97 3.46 -17.43
CA PRO A 244 -33.44 2.33 -16.66
C PRO A 244 -33.50 2.54 -15.14
N GLU A 245 -33.06 3.71 -14.66
CA GLU A 245 -33.09 4.02 -13.22
C GLU A 245 -34.53 4.19 -12.70
N THR A 246 -35.44 4.68 -13.54
CA THR A 246 -36.87 4.80 -13.18
C THR A 246 -37.50 3.43 -12.95
N LYS A 247 -37.18 2.43 -13.80
CA LYS A 247 -37.67 1.06 -13.63
C LYS A 247 -37.12 0.41 -12.36
N LEU A 248 -35.84 0.64 -12.07
CA LEU A 248 -35.20 0.18 -10.82
C LEU A 248 -35.83 0.82 -9.58
N ALA A 249 -35.94 2.14 -9.56
CA ALA A 249 -36.52 2.89 -8.44
C ALA A 249 -37.99 2.56 -8.16
N SER A 250 -38.75 2.27 -9.23
CA SER A 250 -40.17 1.90 -9.14
C SER A 250 -40.39 0.42 -8.84
N GLY A 251 -39.32 -0.39 -8.71
CA GLY A 251 -39.40 -1.82 -8.48
C GLY A 251 -40.13 -2.59 -9.59
N ILE A 252 -40.15 -2.04 -10.81
CA ILE A 252 -40.84 -2.64 -11.96
C ILE A 252 -39.96 -3.78 -12.50
N HIS A 253 -40.34 -5.01 -12.20
CA HIS A 253 -39.73 -6.24 -12.71
C HIS A 253 -40.80 -7.08 -13.44
N GLY A 254 -40.89 -6.95 -14.77
CA GLY A 254 -41.97 -7.55 -15.55
C GLY A 254 -43.31 -6.84 -15.29
N ASP A 255 -44.39 -7.60 -15.03
CA ASP A 255 -45.74 -7.06 -14.77
C ASP A 255 -45.99 -6.66 -13.29
N ARG A 256 -44.97 -6.81 -12.42
CA ARG A 256 -45.03 -6.46 -10.99
C ARG A 256 -44.31 -5.14 -10.72
N GLY A 257 -44.95 -4.25 -9.97
CA GLY A 257 -44.45 -2.91 -9.61
C GLY A 257 -45.49 -1.82 -9.85
N THR A 258 -45.27 -0.63 -9.28
CA THR A 258 -46.11 0.56 -9.47
C THR A 258 -45.23 1.73 -9.90
N LEU A 259 -45.70 2.53 -10.85
CA LEU A 259 -45.00 3.72 -11.32
C LEU A 259 -45.17 4.86 -10.31
N SER A 260 -44.51 4.71 -9.17
CA SER A 260 -44.59 5.63 -8.03
C SER A 260 -43.46 6.67 -8.06
N LYS A 261 -42.41 6.47 -8.87
CA LYS A 261 -41.22 7.33 -8.91
C LYS A 261 -40.71 7.56 -10.33
N ARG A 262 -40.03 8.69 -10.54
CA ARG A 262 -39.23 9.00 -11.73
C ARG A 262 -37.81 9.30 -11.32
N ALA A 263 -36.83 8.72 -12.01
CA ALA A 263 -35.42 8.88 -11.70
C ALA A 263 -34.71 9.76 -12.74
N PHE A 264 -33.90 10.69 -12.23
CA PHE A 264 -33.06 11.58 -13.01
C PHE A 264 -31.62 11.35 -12.63
N VAL A 265 -30.73 11.42 -13.61
CA VAL A 265 -29.30 11.18 -13.42
C VAL A 265 -28.57 12.48 -13.65
N VAL A 266 -27.67 12.81 -12.72
CA VAL A 266 -26.63 13.82 -12.92
C VAL A 266 -25.25 13.16 -12.91
N ASN A 267 -24.42 13.51 -13.89
CA ASN A 267 -23.00 13.17 -13.92
C ASN A 267 -22.21 14.44 -13.64
N PHE A 268 -21.78 14.61 -12.39
CA PHE A 268 -21.14 15.81 -11.89
C PHE A 268 -19.61 15.68 -11.93
N GLN A 269 -18.95 16.67 -12.51
CA GLN A 269 -17.52 16.92 -12.41
C GLN A 269 -17.27 18.42 -12.15
N PRO A 270 -16.56 18.79 -11.07
CA PRO A 270 -16.27 20.18 -10.75
C PRO A 270 -15.27 20.79 -11.76
N PRO A 271 -15.31 22.11 -12.02
CA PRO A 271 -14.50 22.80 -13.03
C PRO A 271 -13.04 23.04 -12.57
N GLY A 272 -12.48 22.18 -11.73
CA GLY A 272 -11.10 22.29 -11.24
C GLY A 272 -10.88 23.31 -10.10
N LYS A 273 -11.94 23.87 -9.50
CA LYS A 273 -11.86 24.78 -8.35
C LYS A 273 -12.14 24.01 -7.05
N ALA A 274 -11.18 23.99 -6.12
CA ALA A 274 -11.35 23.37 -4.80
C ALA A 274 -12.30 24.20 -3.90
N GLY A 275 -12.98 23.52 -2.98
CA GLY A 275 -14.00 24.11 -2.10
C GLY A 275 -15.20 23.18 -1.91
N TRP A 276 -16.29 23.72 -1.38
CA TRP A 276 -17.57 23.02 -1.26
C TRP A 276 -18.50 23.36 -2.42
N TYR A 277 -19.15 22.35 -2.97
CA TYR A 277 -20.22 22.48 -3.95
C TYR A 277 -21.49 21.93 -3.35
N LYS A 278 -22.60 22.65 -3.55
CA LYS A 278 -23.93 22.17 -3.22
C LYS A 278 -24.71 21.95 -4.49
N LEU A 279 -25.17 20.72 -4.70
CA LEU A 279 -26.06 20.35 -5.79
C LEU A 279 -27.47 20.30 -5.23
N ARG A 280 -28.33 21.22 -5.64
CA ARG A 280 -29.72 21.29 -5.20
C ARG A 280 -30.62 20.92 -6.37
N PHE A 281 -31.52 19.97 -6.15
CA PHE A 281 -32.51 19.56 -7.13
C PHE A 281 -33.86 20.00 -6.65
N VAL A 282 -34.60 20.74 -7.48
CA VAL A 282 -35.96 21.19 -7.17
C VAL A 282 -36.89 20.62 -8.22
N SER A 283 -37.88 19.86 -7.77
CA SER A 283 -38.86 19.19 -8.59
C SER A 283 -40.23 19.83 -8.41
N LYS A 284 -40.97 19.91 -9.51
CA LYS A 284 -42.38 20.22 -9.52
C LYS A 284 -43.14 19.05 -10.14
N THR A 285 -44.11 18.54 -9.39
CA THR A 285 -45.01 17.48 -9.83
C THR A 285 -46.43 17.99 -9.85
N ASN A 286 -47.32 17.20 -10.44
CA ASN A 286 -48.73 17.51 -10.53
C ASN A 286 -49.56 16.58 -9.65
N ARG A 287 -49.05 16.12 -8.50
CA ARG A 287 -49.82 15.25 -7.60
C ARG A 287 -51.17 15.85 -7.22
N ILE A 288 -51.28 17.17 -7.22
CA ILE A 288 -52.50 17.93 -7.05
C ILE A 288 -52.70 18.85 -8.26
N LEU A 289 -53.78 18.69 -8.99
CA LEU A 289 -54.18 19.57 -10.09
C LEU A 289 -55.45 20.32 -9.70
N GLY A 290 -55.30 21.61 -9.42
CA GLY A 290 -56.41 22.52 -9.15
C GLY A 290 -56.95 23.18 -10.42
N VAL A 291 -57.70 24.25 -10.23
CA VAL A 291 -58.23 25.06 -11.34
C VAL A 291 -57.10 25.65 -12.18
N ARG A 292 -57.24 25.59 -13.50
CA ARG A 292 -56.22 26.07 -14.45
C ARG A 292 -56.02 27.59 -14.31
N SER A 293 -54.78 28.04 -14.50
CA SER A 293 -54.38 29.44 -14.33
C SER A 293 -54.93 30.41 -15.38
N ASP A 294 -55.53 29.91 -16.45
CA ASP A 294 -56.17 30.70 -17.53
C ASP A 294 -57.64 31.05 -17.25
N GLN A 295 -58.21 30.56 -16.15
CA GLN A 295 -59.57 30.87 -15.71
C GLN A 295 -59.57 31.97 -14.64
N LYS A 296 -60.60 32.83 -14.65
CA LYS A 296 -60.84 33.80 -13.57
C LYS A 296 -61.67 33.17 -12.46
N VAL A 297 -61.49 33.64 -11.22
CA VAL A 297 -62.22 33.14 -10.04
C VAL A 297 -63.74 33.32 -10.21
N GLU A 298 -64.17 34.40 -10.87
CA GLU A 298 -65.57 34.72 -11.10
C GLU A 298 -66.21 33.91 -12.24
N GLU A 299 -65.38 33.31 -13.10
CA GLU A 299 -65.78 32.55 -14.30
C GLU A 299 -65.51 31.04 -14.12
N LEU A 300 -65.38 30.57 -12.87
CA LEU A 300 -65.16 29.17 -12.55
C LEU A 300 -66.26 28.28 -13.15
N ASP A 301 -65.85 27.33 -14.01
CA ASP A 301 -66.73 26.30 -14.51
C ASP A 301 -67.11 25.34 -13.37
N LYS A 302 -68.38 25.35 -13.01
CA LYS A 302 -68.95 24.55 -11.92
C LYS A 302 -68.88 23.06 -12.19
N GLU A 303 -68.86 22.64 -13.44
CA GLU A 303 -68.69 21.23 -13.84
C GLU A 303 -67.22 20.82 -13.99
N ALA A 304 -66.27 21.75 -13.81
CA ALA A 304 -64.86 21.41 -13.83
C ALA A 304 -64.49 20.47 -12.68
N THR A 305 -63.44 19.68 -12.93
CA THR A 305 -62.88 18.73 -11.98
C THR A 305 -61.46 19.12 -11.60
N VAL A 306 -61.17 19.04 -10.31
CA VAL A 306 -59.81 19.09 -9.77
C VAL A 306 -59.38 17.68 -9.38
N ASN A 307 -58.07 17.41 -9.42
CA ASN A 307 -57.52 16.10 -9.09
C ASN A 307 -56.61 16.20 -7.86
N ILE A 308 -56.79 15.27 -6.94
CA ILE A 308 -55.81 14.96 -5.89
C ILE A 308 -55.40 13.51 -6.16
N GLY A 309 -54.16 13.29 -6.56
CA GLY A 309 -53.72 12.02 -7.14
C GLY A 309 -54.69 11.53 -8.23
N THR A 310 -55.20 10.32 -8.09
CA THR A 310 -56.18 9.71 -9.00
C THR A 310 -57.64 10.08 -8.70
N VAL A 311 -57.92 10.74 -7.57
CA VAL A 311 -59.29 11.15 -7.20
C VAL A 311 -59.67 12.43 -7.92
N GLN A 312 -60.86 12.44 -8.51
CA GLN A 312 -61.47 13.60 -9.14
C GLN A 312 -62.57 14.17 -8.23
N LEU A 313 -62.52 15.48 -8.00
CA LEU A 313 -63.52 16.21 -7.21
C LEU A 313 -64.13 17.31 -8.09
N LYS A 314 -65.45 17.47 -8.03
CA LYS A 314 -66.15 18.56 -8.71
C LYS A 314 -65.96 19.88 -7.96
N VAL A 315 -65.77 20.95 -8.72
CA VAL A 315 -65.67 22.32 -8.16
C VAL A 315 -66.91 22.68 -7.34
N THR A 316 -68.12 22.31 -7.80
CA THR A 316 -69.38 22.56 -7.06
C THR A 316 -69.41 22.00 -5.65
N ASP A 317 -68.84 20.82 -5.46
CA ASP A 317 -68.91 20.15 -4.17
C ASP A 317 -67.86 20.70 -3.20
N LEU A 318 -66.68 21.05 -3.72
CA LEU A 318 -65.67 21.78 -2.97
C LEU A 318 -66.16 23.15 -2.48
N MET A 319 -66.86 23.92 -3.33
CA MET A 319 -67.44 25.21 -2.93
C MET A 319 -68.51 25.09 -1.83
N LYS A 320 -69.27 23.98 -1.81
CA LYS A 320 -70.24 23.74 -0.72
C LYS A 320 -69.53 23.49 0.60
N VAL A 321 -68.48 22.66 0.59
CA VAL A 321 -67.68 22.34 1.78
C VAL A 321 -66.91 23.57 2.26
N GLU A 322 -66.34 24.37 1.35
CA GLU A 322 -65.68 25.64 1.65
C GLU A 322 -66.60 26.58 2.44
N LYS A 323 -67.83 26.84 1.95
CA LYS A 323 -68.81 27.71 2.62
C LYS A 323 -69.23 27.19 3.99
N GLU A 324 -69.37 25.86 4.12
CA GLU A 324 -69.70 25.26 5.41
C GLU A 324 -68.56 25.42 6.42
N LEU A 325 -67.31 25.23 5.99
CA LEU A 325 -66.12 25.42 6.80
C LEU A 325 -65.91 26.90 7.14
N GLU A 326 -66.10 27.82 6.19
CA GLU A 326 -66.02 29.26 6.42
C GLU A 326 -66.98 29.69 7.54
N ARG A 327 -68.24 29.24 7.48
CA ARG A 327 -69.23 29.50 8.54
C ARG A 327 -68.84 28.90 9.88
N LYS A 328 -68.26 27.68 9.89
CA LYS A 328 -67.81 27.01 11.12
C LYS A 328 -66.57 27.66 11.73
N LEU A 329 -65.74 28.30 10.92
CA LEU A 329 -64.42 28.85 11.30
C LEU A 329 -64.40 30.37 11.39
N GLU A 330 -65.54 31.04 11.27
CA GLU A 330 -65.68 32.51 11.28
C GLU A 330 -64.97 33.17 12.47
N LYS A 331 -64.96 32.51 13.64
CA LYS A 331 -64.27 32.98 14.87
C LYS A 331 -62.74 33.07 14.75
N TYR A 332 -62.12 32.38 13.79
CA TYR A 332 -60.66 32.25 13.67
C TYR A 332 -60.05 33.09 12.54
N ASP A 333 -60.85 33.96 11.89
CA ASP A 333 -60.41 34.89 10.84
C ASP A 333 -59.65 34.18 9.69
N VAL A 334 -60.27 33.15 9.12
CA VAL A 334 -59.67 32.40 8.01
C VAL A 334 -59.56 33.27 6.75
N PRO A 335 -58.42 33.25 6.03
CA PRO A 335 -58.19 34.11 4.87
C PRO A 335 -59.01 33.70 3.65
N LYS A 336 -59.42 34.69 2.84
CA LYS A 336 -60.19 34.49 1.60
C LYS A 336 -59.31 34.28 0.37
N ALA A 337 -59.92 33.77 -0.70
CA ALA A 337 -59.26 33.53 -1.99
C ALA A 337 -58.57 34.77 -2.59
N ASP A 338 -59.09 35.97 -2.34
CA ASP A 338 -58.52 37.24 -2.85
C ASP A 338 -57.09 37.49 -2.37
N VAL A 339 -56.70 36.94 -1.22
CA VAL A 339 -55.32 37.05 -0.73
C VAL A 339 -54.37 36.33 -1.68
N LEU A 340 -54.78 35.18 -2.24
CA LEU A 340 -53.95 34.33 -3.11
C LEU A 340 -53.72 34.91 -4.52
N THR A 341 -54.59 35.82 -4.98
CA THR A 341 -54.48 36.40 -6.33
C THR A 341 -53.50 37.57 -6.40
N SER A 342 -53.06 38.09 -5.25
CA SER A 342 -52.05 39.15 -5.14
C SER A 342 -50.61 38.63 -5.27
N GLU A 343 -49.68 39.50 -5.68
CA GLU A 343 -48.26 39.16 -5.77
C GLU A 343 -47.67 38.91 -4.37
N GLY A 344 -47.08 37.72 -4.15
CA GLY A 344 -46.64 37.29 -2.81
C GLY A 344 -47.76 36.79 -1.88
N GLY A 345 -49.01 36.85 -2.32
CA GLY A 345 -50.21 36.53 -1.54
C GLY A 345 -50.29 35.11 -0.99
N PHE A 346 -49.58 34.15 -1.61
CA PHE A 346 -49.51 32.77 -1.13
C PHE A 346 -48.87 32.64 0.27
N LEU A 347 -47.76 33.36 0.52
CA LEU A 347 -47.09 33.31 1.82
C LEU A 347 -47.96 33.98 2.90
N ALA A 348 -48.53 35.14 2.56
CA ALA A 348 -49.46 35.84 3.44
C ALA A 348 -50.70 35.00 3.79
N PHE A 349 -51.21 34.22 2.82
CA PHE A 349 -52.31 33.29 3.04
C PHE A 349 -51.92 32.16 4.00
N ASP A 350 -50.74 31.56 3.82
CA ASP A 350 -50.28 30.48 4.70
C ASP A 350 -50.00 30.95 6.12
N ASP A 351 -49.39 32.13 6.28
CA ASP A 351 -49.21 32.77 7.58
C ASP A 351 -50.55 33.05 8.26
N ALA A 352 -51.56 33.49 7.51
CA ALA A 352 -52.90 33.73 8.05
C ALA A 352 -53.58 32.41 8.48
N ILE A 353 -53.43 31.33 7.70
CA ILE A 353 -53.90 29.99 8.08
C ILE A 353 -53.19 29.49 9.35
N ASP A 354 -51.89 29.71 9.50
CA ASP A 354 -51.15 29.28 10.69
C ASP A 354 -51.50 30.12 11.92
N LYS A 355 -51.78 31.42 11.76
CA LYS A 355 -52.38 32.26 12.81
C LYS A 355 -53.74 31.72 13.25
N ALA A 356 -54.61 31.35 12.30
CA ALA A 356 -55.91 30.75 12.60
C ALA A 356 -55.76 29.43 13.39
N LYS A 357 -54.83 28.55 13.00
CA LYS A 357 -54.53 27.32 13.77
C LYS A 357 -54.02 27.62 15.17
N THR A 358 -53.16 28.62 15.33
CA THR A 358 -52.64 29.06 16.64
C THR A 358 -53.75 29.62 17.55
N MET A 359 -54.76 30.24 16.96
CA MET A 359 -55.95 30.67 17.70
C MET A 359 -56.82 29.47 18.12
N ALA A 360 -57.05 28.52 17.20
CA ALA A 360 -57.81 27.30 17.46
C ALA A 360 -57.14 26.33 18.46
N SER A 361 -55.81 26.34 18.58
CA SER A 361 -55.08 25.46 19.51
C SER A 361 -55.34 25.75 21.00
N LYS A 362 -56.04 26.85 21.30
CA LYS A 362 -56.38 27.26 22.67
C LYS A 362 -57.76 26.75 23.13
N GLU A 363 -58.48 26.06 22.26
CA GLU A 363 -59.85 25.56 22.50
C GLU A 363 -59.84 24.07 22.89
N GLU A 364 -60.92 23.58 23.50
CA GLU A 364 -61.04 22.20 23.99
C GLU A 364 -61.01 21.17 22.83
N ASP A 365 -61.62 21.51 21.69
CA ASP A 365 -61.66 20.69 20.46
C ASP A 365 -60.56 21.07 19.46
N ALA A 366 -59.38 21.47 19.95
CA ALA A 366 -58.28 21.99 19.13
C ALA A 366 -57.92 21.09 17.94
N GLY A 367 -57.92 19.76 18.10
CA GLY A 367 -57.55 18.82 17.04
C GLY A 367 -58.47 18.88 15.82
N ASP A 368 -59.78 18.86 16.04
CA ASP A 368 -60.78 18.89 14.97
C ASP A 368 -60.85 20.26 14.31
N LEU A 369 -60.73 21.34 15.11
CA LEU A 369 -60.70 22.71 14.59
C LEU A 369 -59.47 22.97 13.72
N ILE A 370 -58.28 22.54 14.15
CA ILE A 370 -57.05 22.63 13.36
C ILE A 370 -57.17 21.81 12.06
N GLY A 371 -57.79 20.62 12.14
CA GLY A 371 -58.09 19.79 10.98
C GLY A 371 -58.98 20.51 9.95
N ASN A 372 -60.05 21.14 10.43
CA ASN A 372 -60.99 21.91 9.61
C ASN A 372 -60.33 23.16 8.98
N ILE A 373 -59.51 23.89 9.73
CA ILE A 373 -58.76 25.06 9.21
C ILE A 373 -57.77 24.64 8.13
N ARG A 374 -57.06 23.52 8.33
CA ARG A 374 -56.15 22.96 7.32
C ARG A 374 -56.91 22.55 6.07
N LEU A 375 -58.05 21.88 6.21
CA LEU A 375 -58.89 21.48 5.09
C LEU A 375 -59.43 22.69 4.31
N TYR A 376 -59.91 23.72 5.02
CA TYR A 376 -60.36 24.97 4.42
C TYR A 376 -59.25 25.59 3.57
N GLY A 377 -58.05 25.77 4.13
CA GLY A 377 -56.91 26.35 3.40
C GLY A 377 -56.55 25.57 2.14
N TYR A 378 -56.66 24.24 2.16
CA TYR A 378 -56.45 23.41 0.97
C TYR A 378 -57.54 23.59 -0.09
N ILE A 379 -58.81 23.66 0.31
CA ILE A 379 -59.93 23.84 -0.63
C ILE A 379 -59.82 25.20 -1.33
N VAL A 380 -59.56 26.27 -0.57
CA VAL A 380 -59.38 27.62 -1.14
C VAL A 380 -58.23 27.64 -2.15
N LYS A 381 -57.09 27.00 -1.84
CA LYS A 381 -55.97 26.87 -2.80
C LYS A 381 -56.29 26.01 -4.02
N LEU A 382 -57.14 24.98 -3.90
CA LEU A 382 -57.57 24.15 -5.03
C LEU A 382 -58.49 24.90 -6.00
N LEU A 383 -59.39 25.70 -5.44
CA LEU A 383 -60.40 26.47 -6.16
C LEU A 383 -59.83 27.75 -6.78
N THR A 384 -58.76 28.30 -6.21
CA THR A 384 -58.10 29.49 -6.76
C THR A 384 -57.26 29.13 -7.99
N PRO A 385 -57.50 29.75 -9.16
CA PRO A 385 -56.77 29.49 -10.40
C PRO A 385 -55.25 29.54 -10.24
N GLY A 386 -54.57 28.50 -10.70
CA GLY A 386 -53.10 28.42 -10.72
C GLY A 386 -52.42 28.19 -9.37
N GLN A 387 -53.14 28.16 -8.25
CA GLN A 387 -52.53 28.01 -6.92
C GLN A 387 -52.16 26.56 -6.57
N SER A 388 -52.60 25.59 -7.37
CA SER A 388 -52.21 24.19 -7.26
C SER A 388 -50.69 23.98 -7.32
N SER A 389 -49.96 24.84 -8.04
CA SER A 389 -48.50 24.78 -8.09
C SER A 389 -47.82 25.04 -6.75
N ASN A 390 -48.53 25.64 -5.78
CA ASN A 390 -47.97 26.04 -4.49
C ASN A 390 -48.26 25.05 -3.36
N PHE A 391 -48.89 23.91 -3.65
CA PHE A 391 -48.98 22.82 -2.67
C PHE A 391 -47.61 22.23 -2.39
N ALA A 392 -47.31 22.00 -1.11
CA ALA A 392 -46.06 21.36 -0.70
C ALA A 392 -45.91 19.95 -1.30
N GLN A 393 -47.01 19.23 -1.53
CA GLN A 393 -47.01 17.90 -2.16
C GLN A 393 -46.60 17.92 -3.64
N ASN A 394 -46.73 19.07 -4.29
CA ASN A 394 -46.31 19.28 -5.69
C ASN A 394 -44.87 19.76 -5.80
N LYS A 395 -44.22 20.11 -4.68
CA LYS A 395 -42.83 20.56 -4.65
C LYS A 395 -41.98 19.54 -3.90
N GLY A 396 -40.80 19.26 -4.40
CA GLY A 396 -39.85 18.42 -3.70
C GLY A 396 -38.44 18.88 -3.99
N ASP A 397 -37.58 18.83 -2.99
CA ASP A 397 -36.18 19.20 -3.17
C ASP A 397 -35.25 18.20 -2.48
N ILE A 398 -34.02 18.11 -3.00
CA ILE A 398 -32.95 17.30 -2.42
C ILE A 398 -31.61 17.96 -2.67
N GLU A 399 -30.71 17.85 -1.69
CA GLU A 399 -29.41 18.50 -1.72
C GLU A 399 -28.28 17.51 -1.50
N PHE A 400 -27.19 17.67 -2.26
CA PHE A 400 -25.94 16.95 -2.09
C PHE A 400 -24.81 17.92 -1.81
N ASN A 401 -24.02 17.63 -0.78
CA ASN A 401 -22.84 18.42 -0.44
C ASN A 401 -21.60 17.68 -0.93
N ILE A 402 -20.81 18.34 -1.77
CA ILE A 402 -19.64 17.75 -2.41
C ILE A 402 -18.43 18.57 -2.03
N ARG A 403 -17.48 17.92 -1.36
CA ARG A 403 -16.20 18.53 -1.05
C ARG A 403 -15.22 18.26 -2.18
N VAL A 404 -14.65 19.31 -2.74
CA VAL A 404 -13.64 19.22 -3.80
C VAL A 404 -12.29 19.62 -3.23
N MET A 405 -11.34 18.69 -3.23
CA MET A 405 -10.00 18.90 -2.68
C MET A 405 -8.93 18.72 -3.76
N THR A 406 -7.94 19.61 -3.76
CA THR A 406 -6.66 19.37 -4.42
C THR A 406 -5.71 18.75 -3.40
N PRO A 407 -5.19 17.53 -3.61
CA PRO A 407 -4.22 16.95 -2.71
C PRO A 407 -2.95 17.80 -2.79
N LYS A 408 -2.51 18.34 -1.66
CA LYS A 408 -1.17 18.90 -1.56
C LYS A 408 -0.22 17.71 -1.69
N PRO A 409 0.65 17.63 -2.71
CA PRO A 409 1.60 16.54 -2.79
C PRO A 409 2.42 16.57 -1.49
N LYS A 410 2.26 15.56 -0.63
CA LYS A 410 3.25 15.30 0.42
C LYS A 410 4.51 14.89 -0.32
N MET A 411 5.36 15.87 -0.58
CA MET A 411 6.67 15.62 -1.16
C MET A 411 7.42 14.76 -0.17
N ALA A 412 7.62 13.49 -0.53
CA ALA A 412 8.39 12.57 0.29
C ALA A 412 9.78 13.15 0.54
N ASP A 413 10.22 13.08 1.78
CA ASP A 413 11.52 13.58 2.18
C ASP A 413 12.60 12.74 1.47
N PRO A 414 13.74 13.36 1.09
CA PRO A 414 14.87 12.62 0.55
C PRO A 414 15.37 11.63 1.60
N VAL A 415 15.61 10.37 1.21
CA VAL A 415 16.11 9.30 2.07
C VAL A 415 17.34 8.68 1.43
N ILE A 416 18.36 8.42 2.25
CA ILE A 416 19.58 7.69 1.87
C ILE A 416 19.59 6.35 2.58
N GLN A 417 19.70 5.26 1.82
CA GLN A 417 19.99 3.94 2.36
C GLN A 417 21.42 3.55 2.02
N VAL A 418 22.22 3.30 3.04
CA VAL A 418 23.65 2.99 2.94
C VAL A 418 24.04 2.14 4.15
N ALA A 419 25.02 1.24 3.99
CA ALA A 419 25.53 0.49 5.12
C ALA A 419 26.27 1.41 6.10
N ASP A 420 26.14 1.16 7.41
CA ASP A 420 26.75 2.01 8.45
C ASP A 420 28.29 1.94 8.47
N ASN A 421 28.86 0.82 8.02
CA ASN A 421 30.29 0.57 8.07
C ASN A 421 30.80 -0.08 6.77
N PHE A 422 31.93 0.42 6.29
CA PHE A 422 32.67 -0.13 5.15
C PHE A 422 34.09 -0.51 5.56
N TYR A 423 34.56 -1.65 5.07
CA TYR A 423 35.90 -2.18 5.34
C TYR A 423 36.65 -2.35 4.01
N ARG A 424 37.80 -1.71 3.88
CA ARG A 424 38.59 -1.68 2.63
C ARG A 424 40.08 -1.72 2.92
N PHE A 425 40.88 -2.02 1.91
CA PHE A 425 42.34 -1.88 1.98
C PHE A 425 42.79 -0.54 1.39
N ASN A 426 44.00 -0.11 1.76
CA ASN A 426 44.61 1.15 1.30
C ASN A 426 45.12 1.11 -0.15
N GLN A 427 45.00 -0.04 -0.81
CA GLN A 427 45.32 -0.24 -2.22
C GLN A 427 44.02 -0.41 -3.03
N GLY A 428 44.05 0.01 -4.29
CA GLY A 428 42.90 -0.04 -5.20
C GLY A 428 41.89 1.10 -5.02
N LYS A 429 40.84 1.10 -5.86
CA LYS A 429 39.77 2.11 -5.79
C LYS A 429 38.74 1.74 -4.74
N ILE A 430 38.49 2.66 -3.80
CA ILE A 430 37.47 2.46 -2.77
C ILE A 430 36.08 2.75 -3.36
N ASN A 431 35.24 1.73 -3.40
CA ASN A 431 33.86 1.80 -3.85
C ASN A 431 32.88 1.33 -2.77
N PHE A 432 31.66 1.87 -2.77
CA PHE A 432 30.55 1.41 -1.93
C PHE A 432 29.20 1.57 -2.64
N ARG A 433 28.19 0.83 -2.18
CA ARG A 433 26.81 0.91 -2.69
C ARG A 433 25.94 1.73 -1.75
N MET A 434 25.02 2.49 -2.34
CA MET A 434 23.96 3.19 -1.64
C MET A 434 22.73 3.29 -2.53
N SER A 435 21.57 3.60 -1.96
CA SER A 435 20.38 3.95 -2.72
C SER A 435 19.74 5.22 -2.19
N ILE A 436 18.99 5.90 -3.06
CA ILE A 436 18.22 7.09 -2.71
C ILE A 436 16.75 6.93 -3.11
N SER A 437 15.88 7.56 -2.33
CA SER A 437 14.45 7.64 -2.63
C SER A 437 13.85 8.92 -2.07
N PRO A 438 12.81 9.51 -2.70
CA PRO A 438 12.30 9.16 -4.03
C PRO A 438 13.22 9.69 -5.15
N TYR A 439 13.20 9.02 -6.30
CA TYR A 439 13.83 9.48 -7.53
C TYR A 439 12.88 10.30 -8.40
N GLN A 440 13.35 11.43 -8.93
CA GLN A 440 12.64 12.42 -9.72
C GLN A 440 13.56 13.00 -10.82
N GLY A 441 14.25 12.13 -11.55
CA GLY A 441 15.07 12.55 -12.69
C GLY A 441 16.23 13.46 -12.29
N ASP A 442 16.39 14.57 -13.02
CA ASP A 442 17.47 15.55 -12.85
C ASP A 442 17.33 16.42 -11.59
N GLN A 443 16.22 16.29 -10.85
CA GLN A 443 15.99 17.06 -9.64
C GLN A 443 16.70 16.48 -8.40
N ASN A 444 17.17 15.23 -8.47
CA ASN A 444 17.94 14.62 -7.41
C ASN A 444 19.40 15.09 -7.47
N VAL A 445 19.88 15.72 -6.39
CA VAL A 445 21.30 16.09 -6.25
C VAL A 445 21.91 15.21 -5.17
N ILE A 446 22.95 14.44 -5.52
CA ILE A 446 23.70 13.59 -4.59
C ILE A 446 25.12 14.16 -4.46
N ARG A 447 25.59 14.31 -3.22
CA ARG A 447 26.94 14.77 -2.90
C ARG A 447 27.58 13.84 -1.87
N GLY A 448 28.89 13.66 -1.97
CA GLY A 448 29.64 12.80 -1.07
C GLY A 448 31.05 13.32 -0.85
N THR A 449 31.46 13.40 0.41
CA THR A 449 32.82 13.77 0.82
C THR A 449 33.30 12.84 1.93
N VAL A 450 34.60 12.66 2.04
CA VAL A 450 35.21 11.82 3.07
C VAL A 450 36.06 12.68 3.97
N HIS A 451 35.91 12.49 5.28
CA HIS A 451 36.61 13.21 6.34
C HIS A 451 37.40 12.23 7.17
N ASP A 452 38.55 12.66 7.69
CA ASP A 452 39.28 11.85 8.67
C ASP A 452 38.55 11.92 10.01
N ALA A 453 38.26 10.75 10.59
CA ALA A 453 37.52 10.68 11.85
C ALA A 453 38.31 11.29 13.02
N ALA A 454 39.65 11.29 12.93
CA ALA A 454 40.51 11.89 13.97
C ALA A 454 40.47 13.43 13.98
N SER A 455 40.17 14.07 12.85
CA SER A 455 40.08 15.54 12.72
C SER A 455 38.64 16.07 12.82
N GLY A 456 37.65 15.18 12.94
CA GLY A 456 36.23 15.53 13.01
C GLY A 456 35.62 15.97 11.67
N THR A 457 34.29 15.97 11.58
CA THR A 457 33.50 16.25 10.35
C THR A 457 33.48 17.72 9.90
N SER A 458 34.10 18.62 10.66
CA SER A 458 34.31 20.03 10.29
C SER A 458 35.64 20.28 9.57
N SER A 459 36.48 19.25 9.43
CA SER A 459 37.76 19.34 8.72
C SER A 459 37.59 19.39 7.19
N GLN A 460 38.64 19.81 6.47
CA GLN A 460 38.62 19.80 5.01
C GLN A 460 38.51 18.35 4.50
N PRO A 461 37.72 18.09 3.45
CA PRO A 461 37.51 16.74 2.96
C PRO A 461 38.84 16.15 2.47
N VAL A 462 39.15 14.95 2.97
CA VAL A 462 40.35 14.21 2.56
C VAL A 462 40.16 13.48 1.24
N ALA A 463 38.92 13.29 0.76
CA ALA A 463 38.57 12.77 -0.57
C ALA A 463 37.12 13.15 -0.97
N ASN A 464 36.81 13.12 -2.26
CA ASN A 464 35.45 13.29 -2.78
C ASN A 464 34.88 11.98 -3.31
N VAL A 465 33.56 11.88 -3.34
CA VAL A 465 32.86 10.72 -3.90
C VAL A 465 32.16 11.10 -5.20
N THR A 466 32.42 10.32 -6.25
CA THR A 466 31.69 10.37 -7.51
C THR A 466 30.64 9.25 -7.53
N PHE A 467 29.44 9.55 -8.03
CA PHE A 467 28.33 8.58 -8.05
C PHE A 467 27.98 8.21 -9.48
N ARG A 468 27.89 6.90 -9.73
CA ARG A 468 27.32 6.34 -10.97
C ARG A 468 26.16 5.43 -10.63
N ARG A 469 25.16 5.35 -11.50
CA ARG A 469 24.05 4.40 -11.29
C ARG A 469 24.57 2.97 -11.36
N ALA A 470 24.04 2.12 -10.50
CA ALA A 470 24.41 0.70 -10.48
C ALA A 470 23.73 -0.08 -11.62
N ASN A 471 22.54 0.37 -12.05
CA ASN A 471 21.73 -0.24 -13.10
C ASN A 471 21.41 0.77 -14.21
N ASP A 472 21.35 0.30 -15.46
CA ASP A 472 21.10 1.14 -16.66
C ASP A 472 19.61 1.42 -16.94
N GLY A 473 18.71 0.87 -16.12
CA GLY A 473 17.27 1.09 -16.26
C GLY A 473 16.84 2.51 -15.90
N SER A 474 15.86 3.06 -16.64
CA SER A 474 15.21 4.33 -16.27
C SER A 474 14.27 4.09 -15.08
N PRO A 475 14.60 4.59 -13.87
CA PRO A 475 13.79 4.34 -12.69
C PRO A 475 12.46 5.10 -12.79
N ALA A 476 11.38 4.49 -12.31
CA ALA A 476 10.10 5.18 -12.20
C ALA A 476 10.20 6.36 -11.23
N ASN A 477 9.54 7.47 -11.57
CA ASN A 477 9.41 8.60 -10.66
C ASN A 477 8.75 8.15 -9.34
N GLY A 478 9.29 8.61 -8.21
CA GLY A 478 8.87 8.19 -6.87
C GLY A 478 9.57 6.93 -6.34
N GLY A 479 10.27 6.18 -7.19
CA GLY A 479 10.96 4.93 -6.81
C GLY A 479 12.31 5.12 -6.10
N SER A 480 13.00 4.01 -5.83
CA SER A 480 14.36 3.98 -5.30
C SER A 480 15.38 3.70 -6.42
N VAL A 481 16.59 4.26 -6.30
CA VAL A 481 17.68 4.09 -7.27
C VAL A 481 19.00 3.76 -6.59
N ASP A 482 19.65 2.71 -7.08
CA ASP A 482 20.96 2.28 -6.61
C ASP A 482 22.10 3.03 -7.29
N TYR A 483 23.06 3.47 -6.49
CA TYR A 483 24.29 4.14 -6.89
C TYR A 483 25.52 3.39 -6.37
N ILE A 484 26.58 3.44 -7.17
CA ILE A 484 27.94 3.09 -6.76
C ILE A 484 28.69 4.39 -6.54
N GLY A 485 29.09 4.63 -5.28
CA GLY A 485 30.00 5.71 -4.91
C GLY A 485 31.45 5.26 -5.07
N THR A 486 32.27 6.06 -5.74
CA THR A 486 33.70 5.82 -5.97
C THR A 486 34.50 7.02 -5.47
N LEU A 487 35.50 6.78 -4.62
CA LEU A 487 36.40 7.84 -4.16
C LEU A 487 37.34 8.28 -5.29
N ASP A 488 37.62 9.58 -5.34
CA ASP A 488 38.49 10.21 -6.34
C ASP A 488 39.98 9.88 -6.15
N LYS A 489 40.38 9.50 -4.94
CA LYS A 489 41.76 9.11 -4.59
C LYS A 489 41.80 8.02 -3.51
N PRO A 490 42.88 7.23 -3.44
CA PRO A 490 43.06 6.24 -2.39
C PRO A 490 43.24 6.90 -1.02
N LEU A 491 42.92 6.15 0.03
CA LEU A 491 43.06 6.59 1.41
C LEU A 491 44.17 5.82 2.12
N SER A 492 44.91 6.52 2.98
CA SER A 492 45.99 5.93 3.77
C SER A 492 45.46 5.02 4.89
N ALA A 493 46.19 3.94 5.18
CA ALA A 493 46.06 3.22 6.45
C ALA A 493 46.74 4.02 7.60
N GLY A 494 46.65 3.53 8.84
CA GLY A 494 47.24 4.19 10.01
C GLY A 494 48.77 4.17 9.99
N ALA A 495 49.39 5.15 10.67
CA ALA A 495 50.84 5.41 10.66
C ALA A 495 51.74 4.23 11.10
N ASN A 496 51.19 3.23 11.79
CA ASN A 496 51.92 2.06 12.30
C ASN A 496 51.53 0.74 11.58
N GLY A 497 50.97 0.80 10.37
CA GLY A 497 50.44 -0.41 9.72
C GLY A 497 49.19 -0.96 10.44
N GLY A 498 48.42 -0.08 11.09
CA GLY A 498 47.11 -0.38 11.67
C GLY A 498 45.97 0.18 10.82
N PRO A 499 44.72 -0.18 11.13
CA PRO A 499 43.54 0.42 10.47
C PRO A 499 43.43 1.92 10.75
N ARG A 500 42.86 2.67 9.79
CA ARG A 500 42.45 4.07 9.98
C ARG A 500 40.98 4.24 9.64
N THR A 501 40.25 5.00 10.46
CA THR A 501 38.81 5.24 10.30
C THR A 501 38.57 6.62 9.68
N TYR A 502 37.67 6.65 8.72
CA TYR A 502 37.19 7.83 8.02
C TYR A 502 35.66 7.89 8.12
N GLN A 503 35.09 9.07 7.92
CA GLN A 503 33.65 9.27 7.89
C GLN A 503 33.22 9.78 6.52
N ILE A 504 32.32 9.04 5.86
CA ILE A 504 31.79 9.43 4.55
C ILE A 504 30.54 10.25 4.80
N LYS A 505 30.54 11.53 4.46
CA LYS A 505 29.37 12.40 4.52
C LYS A 505 28.63 12.37 3.19
N LEU A 506 27.45 11.75 3.18
CA LEU A 506 26.57 11.61 2.02
C LEU A 506 25.37 12.52 2.18
N THR A 507 25.04 13.30 1.16
CA THR A 507 23.89 14.19 1.15
C THR A 507 23.06 13.95 -0.10
N HIS A 508 21.75 13.77 0.09
CA HIS A 508 20.75 13.71 -0.97
C HIS A 508 19.83 14.92 -0.80
N GLN A 509 19.79 15.76 -1.83
CA GLN A 509 18.89 16.91 -1.90
C GLN A 509 17.82 16.67 -2.96
N LEU A 510 16.59 17.04 -2.63
CA LEU A 510 15.46 16.99 -3.53
C LEU A 510 14.54 18.18 -3.25
N GLN A 511 14.35 19.03 -4.27
CA GLN A 511 13.44 20.19 -4.25
C GLN A 511 13.50 21.02 -2.94
N GLY A 512 14.71 21.36 -2.49
CA GLY A 512 14.95 22.21 -1.32
C GLY A 512 15.00 21.50 0.04
N LYS A 513 14.64 20.21 0.11
CA LYS A 513 14.87 19.36 1.28
C LYS A 513 16.17 18.56 1.13
N SER A 514 16.78 18.17 2.24
CA SER A 514 18.01 17.37 2.23
C SER A 514 18.08 16.39 3.39
N GLU A 515 18.58 15.18 3.13
CA GLU A 515 19.01 14.25 4.16
C GLU A 515 20.51 14.02 4.07
N THR A 516 21.15 13.79 5.21
CA THR A 516 22.57 13.48 5.32
C THR A 516 22.79 12.22 6.15
N LYS A 517 23.65 11.33 5.67
CA LYS A 517 24.13 10.13 6.37
C LYS A 517 25.64 10.16 6.46
N GLU A 518 26.17 9.65 7.57
CA GLU A 518 27.60 9.69 7.86
C GLU A 518 28.19 8.30 8.20
N PRO A 519 28.16 7.32 7.27
CA PRO A 519 28.73 5.99 7.53
C PRO A 519 30.24 6.02 7.73
N SER A 520 30.73 5.03 8.47
CA SER A 520 32.14 4.84 8.79
C SER A 520 32.86 4.02 7.72
N LEU A 521 34.08 4.40 7.37
CA LEU A 521 34.96 3.68 6.45
C LEU A 521 36.28 3.37 7.16
N VAL A 522 36.56 2.09 7.37
CA VAL A 522 37.82 1.63 7.95
C VAL A 522 38.73 1.10 6.83
N VAL A 523 39.93 1.69 6.74
CA VAL A 523 40.95 1.35 5.74
C VAL A 523 42.10 0.62 6.41
N PHE A 524 42.30 -0.65 6.04
CA PHE A 524 43.39 -1.51 6.49
C PHE A 524 44.60 -1.41 5.56
N PRO A 525 45.82 -1.63 6.06
CA PRO A 525 46.97 -1.84 5.18
C PRO A 525 46.83 -3.18 4.45
N ALA A 526 47.05 -3.20 3.14
CA ALA A 526 47.06 -4.44 2.36
C ALA A 526 48.22 -5.35 2.79
N ASN A 527 49.41 -4.78 2.93
CA ASN A 527 50.64 -5.50 3.27
C ASN A 527 51.09 -5.18 4.69
N VAL A 528 51.14 -6.21 5.54
CA VAL A 528 51.71 -6.13 6.90
C VAL A 528 52.90 -7.07 6.97
N GLU A 529 54.08 -6.49 7.15
CA GLU A 529 55.36 -7.20 7.04
C GLU A 529 55.47 -8.39 7.99
N GLU A 530 55.04 -8.24 9.25
CA GLU A 530 55.03 -9.32 10.23
C GLU A 530 54.19 -10.53 9.76
N LYS A 531 52.96 -10.27 9.29
CA LYS A 531 52.04 -11.31 8.78
C LYS A 531 52.61 -12.01 7.54
N ILE A 532 53.25 -11.24 6.65
CA ILE A 532 53.92 -11.78 5.46
C ILE A 532 55.09 -12.70 5.86
N ARG A 533 56.00 -12.22 6.71
CA ARG A 533 57.16 -13.01 7.17
C ARG A 533 56.74 -14.31 7.85
N ASN A 534 55.67 -14.26 8.67
CA ASN A 534 55.15 -15.44 9.36
C ASN A 534 54.67 -16.53 8.39
N LEU A 535 53.95 -16.16 7.32
CA LEU A 535 53.53 -17.13 6.30
C LEU A 535 54.70 -17.60 5.44
N GLN A 536 55.63 -16.71 5.05
CA GLN A 536 56.83 -17.08 4.29
C GLN A 536 57.67 -18.14 5.03
N ALA A 537 57.85 -17.98 6.34
CA ALA A 537 58.56 -18.94 7.18
C ALA A 537 57.84 -20.31 7.21
N LYS A 538 56.51 -20.33 7.37
CA LYS A 538 55.70 -21.56 7.35
C LYS A 538 55.77 -22.27 6.01
N LEU A 539 55.57 -21.53 4.90
CA LEU A 539 55.65 -22.09 3.55
C LEU A 539 57.04 -22.69 3.31
N SER A 540 58.10 -21.97 3.67
CA SER A 540 59.47 -22.46 3.48
C SER A 540 59.79 -23.70 4.33
N ALA A 541 59.18 -23.84 5.51
CA ALA A 541 59.39 -24.99 6.40
C ALA A 541 58.55 -26.23 6.02
N LEU A 542 57.33 -26.04 5.50
CA LEU A 542 56.38 -27.12 5.20
C LEU A 542 56.45 -27.62 3.76
N SER A 543 57.22 -26.95 2.89
CA SER A 543 57.33 -27.31 1.48
C SER A 543 58.29 -28.46 1.25
N VAL A 544 57.81 -29.66 1.51
CA VAL A 544 58.58 -30.91 1.37
C VAL A 544 57.93 -31.90 0.40
N TYR A 545 58.75 -32.63 -0.34
CA TYR A 545 58.27 -33.64 -1.28
C TYR A 545 57.45 -34.74 -0.60
N GLY A 546 56.35 -35.15 -1.24
CA GLY A 546 55.55 -36.29 -0.81
C GLY A 546 54.58 -36.01 0.35
N GLU A 547 54.57 -34.79 0.86
CA GLU A 547 53.59 -34.30 1.84
C GLU A 547 52.62 -33.32 1.18
N GLN A 548 51.46 -33.14 1.82
CA GLN A 548 50.49 -32.14 1.42
C GLN A 548 50.86 -30.78 2.03
N LEU A 549 50.87 -29.74 1.20
CA LEU A 549 51.03 -28.37 1.66
C LEU A 549 49.70 -27.86 2.23
N PHE A 550 49.72 -27.39 3.46
CA PHE A 550 48.60 -26.70 4.09
C PHE A 550 49.13 -25.44 4.79
N PHE A 551 48.32 -24.39 4.81
CA PHE A 551 48.68 -23.13 5.45
C PHE A 551 47.42 -22.36 5.86
N ASN A 552 47.59 -21.37 6.73
CA ASN A 552 46.55 -20.42 7.10
C ASN A 552 47.17 -19.02 7.16
N PHE A 553 46.50 -18.04 6.56
CA PHE A 553 46.85 -16.64 6.59
C PHE A 553 45.83 -15.82 7.37
N GLU A 554 46.30 -15.04 8.34
CA GLU A 554 45.44 -14.11 9.07
C GLU A 554 45.56 -12.71 8.45
N PRO A 555 44.54 -12.20 7.72
CA PRO A 555 44.64 -10.93 7.02
C PRO A 555 44.73 -9.75 7.99
N PRO A 556 45.25 -8.58 7.55
CA PRO A 556 45.29 -7.36 8.38
C PRO A 556 43.92 -6.88 8.85
N SER A 557 42.85 -7.25 8.14
CA SER A 557 41.46 -6.93 8.50
C SER A 557 40.89 -7.79 9.65
N GLY A 558 41.59 -8.86 10.05
CA GLY A 558 41.02 -9.90 10.92
C GLY A 558 39.67 -10.39 10.40
N ASN A 559 38.68 -10.50 11.28
CA ASN A 559 37.32 -10.98 10.95
C ASN A 559 36.36 -9.89 10.48
N LYS A 560 36.84 -8.68 10.16
CA LYS A 560 35.97 -7.55 9.74
C LYS A 560 35.53 -7.64 8.28
N ILE A 561 36.30 -8.33 7.44
CA ILE A 561 35.97 -8.63 6.05
C ILE A 561 35.64 -10.11 5.95
N ALA A 562 34.60 -10.42 5.19
CA ALA A 562 34.09 -11.78 5.10
C ALA A 562 35.09 -12.70 4.37
N PRO A 563 35.30 -13.95 4.85
CA PRO A 563 36.30 -14.87 4.31
C PRO A 563 36.17 -15.14 2.80
N GLU A 564 34.95 -15.14 2.27
CA GLU A 564 34.64 -15.39 0.86
C GLU A 564 35.13 -14.29 -0.09
N GLN A 565 35.51 -13.12 0.42
CA GLN A 565 36.12 -12.05 -0.37
C GLN A 565 37.62 -12.23 -0.54
N PHE A 566 38.21 -13.25 0.09
CA PHE A 566 39.61 -13.58 -0.03
C PHE A 566 39.78 -14.85 -0.86
N GLY A 567 40.93 -14.95 -1.51
CA GLY A 567 41.34 -16.18 -2.15
C GLY A 567 42.84 -16.24 -2.34
N TYR A 568 43.34 -17.42 -2.67
CA TYR A 568 44.74 -17.64 -2.95
C TYR A 568 44.95 -18.30 -4.31
N TYR A 569 46.09 -17.96 -4.91
CA TYR A 569 46.65 -18.66 -6.05
C TYR A 569 47.81 -19.52 -5.56
N PHE A 570 47.80 -20.78 -5.94
CA PHE A 570 48.92 -21.70 -5.75
C PHE A 570 49.39 -22.16 -7.13
N LYS A 571 50.69 -22.03 -7.40
CA LYS A 571 51.30 -22.50 -8.65
C LYS A 571 52.63 -23.18 -8.40
N THR A 572 52.93 -24.19 -9.20
CA THR A 572 54.22 -24.89 -9.24
C THR A 572 54.91 -24.64 -10.58
N ASP A 573 56.20 -24.93 -10.69
CA ASP A 573 56.96 -24.77 -11.93
C ASP A 573 56.74 -25.88 -12.97
N ALA A 574 56.34 -27.08 -12.51
CA ALA A 574 55.55 -27.99 -13.32
C ALA A 574 54.09 -27.56 -13.21
N ASP A 575 53.32 -27.50 -14.30
CA ASP A 575 51.97 -26.89 -14.34
C ASP A 575 50.76 -27.84 -14.09
N PRO A 576 50.83 -28.98 -13.37
CA PRO A 576 49.65 -29.84 -13.22
C PRO A 576 48.67 -29.37 -12.13
N GLN A 577 48.94 -28.27 -11.40
CA GLN A 577 48.16 -27.85 -10.23
C GLN A 577 47.74 -26.35 -10.23
N ASP A 578 47.83 -25.62 -11.35
CA ASP A 578 47.23 -24.28 -11.43
C ASP A 578 45.70 -24.39 -11.43
N ARG A 579 45.09 -24.11 -10.28
CA ARG A 579 43.63 -24.16 -10.07
C ARG A 579 42.97 -22.80 -10.23
N GLY A 580 43.72 -21.76 -10.60
CA GLY A 580 43.24 -20.39 -10.53
C GLY A 580 43.00 -19.93 -9.09
N LEU A 581 42.02 -19.05 -8.88
CA LEU A 581 41.70 -18.50 -7.57
C LEU A 581 40.93 -19.53 -6.74
N THR A 582 41.49 -19.95 -5.61
CA THR A 582 40.77 -20.75 -4.61
C THR A 582 40.27 -19.84 -3.49
N THR A 583 38.96 -19.87 -3.22
CA THR A 583 38.32 -19.03 -2.20
C THR A 583 38.79 -19.43 -0.80
N GLY A 584 39.10 -18.43 0.03
CA GLY A 584 39.52 -18.60 1.41
C GLY A 584 40.94 -18.13 1.70
N LEU A 585 41.33 -18.23 2.98
CA LEU A 585 42.61 -17.75 3.51
C LEU A 585 43.55 -18.89 3.94
N SER A 586 43.10 -20.13 3.77
CA SER A 586 43.80 -21.33 4.18
C SER A 586 43.71 -22.40 3.10
N ALA A 587 44.78 -23.16 2.96
CA ALA A 587 44.77 -24.45 2.29
C ALA A 587 44.72 -25.53 3.36
N GLU A 588 43.71 -26.39 3.31
CA GLU A 588 43.55 -27.57 4.16
C GLU A 588 44.16 -28.82 3.52
N ARG A 589 44.32 -29.89 4.30
CA ARG A 589 44.76 -31.20 3.75
C ARG A 589 43.78 -31.75 2.70
N ALA A 590 42.50 -31.42 2.83
CA ALA A 590 41.46 -31.79 1.87
C ALA A 590 41.68 -31.17 0.49
N ASP A 591 42.34 -30.00 0.41
CA ASP A 591 42.66 -29.34 -0.87
C ASP A 591 43.71 -30.12 -1.66
N ASN A 592 44.40 -31.09 -1.05
CA ASN A 592 45.33 -31.99 -1.72
C ASN A 592 46.37 -31.25 -2.58
N LEU A 593 46.94 -30.16 -2.05
CA LEU A 593 48.06 -29.46 -2.67
C LEU A 593 49.31 -30.33 -2.47
N TYR A 594 49.66 -31.12 -3.48
CA TYR A 594 50.70 -32.14 -3.37
C TYR A 594 51.99 -31.69 -4.07
N LEU A 595 53.12 -31.81 -3.38
CA LEU A 595 54.43 -31.44 -3.92
C LEU A 595 55.14 -32.68 -4.46
N SER A 596 55.13 -32.85 -5.78
CA SER A 596 55.74 -33.99 -6.47
C SER A 596 57.21 -33.75 -6.83
N ALA A 597 57.95 -34.83 -7.07
CA ALA A 597 59.40 -34.82 -7.28
C ALA A 597 59.87 -34.04 -8.52
N ASP A 598 59.00 -33.89 -9.52
CA ASP A 598 59.24 -33.14 -10.76
C ASP A 598 59.12 -31.61 -10.58
N MET A 599 58.48 -31.15 -9.50
CA MET A 599 58.38 -29.74 -9.14
C MET A 599 59.65 -29.28 -8.41
N LYS A 600 60.23 -28.13 -8.78
CA LYS A 600 61.40 -27.56 -8.08
C LYS A 600 61.03 -26.36 -7.22
N LYS A 601 59.95 -25.65 -7.60
CA LYS A 601 59.51 -24.42 -6.94
C LYS A 601 57.99 -24.34 -6.92
N ALA A 602 57.47 -23.70 -5.89
CA ALA A 602 56.06 -23.37 -5.76
C ALA A 602 55.90 -21.90 -5.37
N SER A 603 54.72 -21.35 -5.61
CA SER A 603 54.40 -19.96 -5.32
C SER A 603 52.99 -19.83 -4.76
N VAL A 604 52.85 -18.94 -3.79
CA VAL A 604 51.55 -18.56 -3.19
C VAL A 604 51.37 -17.06 -3.32
N ARG A 605 50.19 -16.63 -3.72
CA ARG A 605 49.71 -15.23 -3.71
C ARG A 605 48.33 -15.23 -3.07
N ILE A 606 48.08 -14.35 -2.09
CA ILE A 606 46.76 -14.23 -1.46
C ILE A 606 46.22 -12.83 -1.75
N VAL A 607 44.99 -12.79 -2.23
CA VAL A 607 44.31 -11.58 -2.69
C VAL A 607 43.01 -11.36 -1.93
N TRP A 608 42.63 -10.10 -1.79
CA TRP A 608 41.26 -9.69 -1.52
C TRP A 608 40.62 -9.21 -2.83
N THR A 609 39.43 -9.71 -3.15
CA THR A 609 38.66 -9.29 -4.32
C THR A 609 37.58 -8.31 -3.88
N ASP A 610 37.64 -7.06 -4.39
CA ASP A 610 36.62 -6.07 -4.07
C ASP A 610 35.24 -6.54 -4.59
N PRO A 611 34.20 -6.61 -3.75
CA PRO A 611 32.92 -7.18 -4.13
C PRO A 611 32.19 -6.36 -5.22
N ILE A 612 32.56 -5.09 -5.41
CA ILE A 612 31.96 -4.13 -6.33
C ILE A 612 32.78 -4.01 -7.61
N SER A 613 34.07 -3.65 -7.53
CA SER A 613 34.91 -3.47 -8.74
C SER A 613 35.45 -4.77 -9.31
N LYS A 614 35.46 -5.86 -8.52
CA LYS A 614 36.13 -7.13 -8.84
C LYS A 614 37.65 -6.99 -9.02
N GLU A 615 38.22 -5.88 -8.58
CA GLU A 615 39.66 -5.67 -8.55
C GLU A 615 40.30 -6.53 -7.46
N GLU A 616 41.42 -7.16 -7.77
CA GLU A 616 42.20 -7.96 -6.82
C GLU A 616 43.31 -7.11 -6.20
N ILE A 617 43.39 -7.14 -4.87
CA ILE A 617 44.43 -6.48 -4.09
C ILE A 617 45.26 -7.53 -3.37
N ASP A 618 46.57 -7.46 -3.53
CA ASP A 618 47.51 -8.37 -2.87
C ASP A 618 47.56 -8.06 -1.38
N ILE A 619 47.12 -9.02 -0.57
CA ILE A 619 47.28 -8.98 0.89
C ILE A 619 48.46 -9.85 1.35
N PHE A 620 48.84 -10.81 0.51
CA PHE A 620 50.11 -11.51 0.57
C PHE A 620 50.66 -11.55 -0.87
N PRO A 621 51.64 -10.68 -1.19
CA PRO A 621 52.23 -10.65 -2.53
C PRO A 621 52.80 -12.01 -2.91
N LYS A 622 52.88 -12.27 -4.21
CA LYS A 622 53.43 -13.53 -4.72
C LYS A 622 54.79 -13.84 -4.09
N TYR A 623 54.89 -14.98 -3.43
CA TYR A 623 56.11 -15.48 -2.83
C TYR A 623 56.49 -16.82 -3.45
N ASP A 624 57.67 -16.88 -4.07
CA ASP A 624 58.25 -18.10 -4.62
C ASP A 624 59.12 -18.79 -3.56
N PHE A 625 58.92 -20.08 -3.34
CA PHE A 625 59.69 -20.90 -2.41
C PHE A 625 60.16 -22.21 -3.06
N LYS A 626 61.25 -22.76 -2.54
CA LYS A 626 61.83 -24.03 -3.01
C LYS A 626 61.19 -25.20 -2.28
N ILE A 627 61.05 -26.32 -2.98
CA ILE A 627 60.57 -27.58 -2.39
C ILE A 627 61.80 -28.39 -1.94
N ALA A 628 61.82 -28.78 -0.67
CA ALA A 628 62.92 -29.50 -0.04
C ALA A 628 62.62 -30.99 0.12
N GLN A 629 63.65 -31.81 0.32
CA GLN A 629 63.49 -33.19 0.77
C GLN A 629 63.40 -33.22 2.29
N SER A 630 62.39 -33.91 2.84
CA SER A 630 62.26 -34.12 4.29
C SER A 630 63.48 -34.85 4.86
N GLU A 631 63.83 -34.57 6.11
CA GLU A 631 64.90 -35.26 6.81
C GLU A 631 64.53 -36.73 7.11
N PRO A 632 65.51 -37.65 7.15
CA PRO A 632 65.26 -39.03 7.52
C PRO A 632 64.90 -39.17 9.01
N GLY A 633 64.01 -40.12 9.32
CA GLY A 633 63.71 -40.56 10.68
C GLY A 633 64.85 -41.43 11.22
N ILE A 634 65.49 -41.07 12.33
CA ILE A 634 66.44 -41.94 13.02
C ILE A 634 65.99 -42.11 14.47
N SER A 635 65.76 -43.35 14.89
CA SER A 635 65.41 -43.69 16.28
C SER A 635 66.39 -44.71 16.84
N ILE A 636 67.01 -44.35 17.97
CA ILE A 636 68.01 -45.15 18.68
C ILE A 636 67.43 -45.83 19.94
N LEU A 637 66.12 -45.72 20.17
CA LEU A 637 65.47 -46.19 21.40
C LEU A 637 65.61 -47.70 21.61
N ASN A 638 65.56 -48.47 20.52
CA ASN A 638 65.60 -49.93 20.57
C ASN A 638 66.99 -50.49 20.23
N GLN A 639 68.03 -49.64 20.29
CA GLN A 639 69.38 -50.06 19.92
C GLN A 639 69.86 -51.20 20.83
N GLN A 640 70.51 -52.19 20.23
CA GLN A 640 71.19 -53.26 20.95
C GLN A 640 72.70 -53.12 20.77
N VAL A 641 73.45 -53.30 21.85
CA VAL A 641 74.91 -53.20 21.85
C VAL A 641 75.47 -54.58 22.10
N ASN A 642 76.09 -55.16 21.08
CA ASN A 642 76.83 -56.41 21.17
C ASN A 642 78.32 -56.10 21.14
N THR A 643 79.06 -56.71 22.05
CA THR A 643 80.51 -56.49 22.18
C THR A 643 81.21 -57.85 22.25
N SER A 644 82.31 -57.99 21.51
CA SER A 644 83.13 -59.21 21.47
C SER A 644 84.60 -58.83 21.65
N VAL A 645 85.32 -59.58 22.48
CA VAL A 645 86.75 -59.36 22.76
C VAL A 645 87.57 -60.42 22.03
N ASP A 646 88.64 -60.00 21.36
CA ASP A 646 89.61 -60.84 20.67
C ASP A 646 91.02 -60.25 20.93
N GLY A 647 91.71 -60.78 21.95
CA GLY A 647 92.99 -60.25 22.41
C GLY A 647 92.90 -58.79 22.91
N ASP A 648 93.70 -57.90 22.32
CA ASP A 648 93.73 -56.45 22.60
C ASP A 648 92.61 -55.67 21.89
N MET A 649 91.79 -56.35 21.08
CA MET A 649 90.74 -55.74 20.26
C MET A 649 89.33 -56.04 20.78
N VAL A 650 88.51 -54.99 20.87
CA VAL A 650 87.09 -55.08 21.22
C VAL A 650 86.28 -54.66 20.01
N ARG A 651 85.57 -55.60 19.40
CA ARG A 651 84.59 -55.32 18.35
C ARG A 651 83.27 -54.93 18.99
N VAL A 652 82.77 -53.74 18.64
CA VAL A 652 81.49 -53.20 19.12
C VAL A 652 80.54 -53.12 17.93
N ARG A 653 79.38 -53.74 18.08
CA ARG A 653 78.31 -53.76 17.09
C ARG A 653 77.03 -53.20 17.71
N VAL A 654 76.55 -52.09 17.15
CA VAL A 654 75.28 -51.48 17.51
C VAL A 654 74.24 -51.84 16.46
N THR A 655 73.19 -52.56 16.84
CA THR A 655 72.09 -53.01 15.95
C THR A 655 70.76 -52.38 16.35
N ASP A 656 69.72 -52.58 15.52
CA ASP A 656 68.34 -52.14 15.77
C ASP A 656 68.15 -50.61 15.88
N ILE A 657 69.02 -49.85 15.22
CA ILE A 657 68.78 -48.42 14.98
C ILE A 657 67.75 -48.33 13.86
N ASN A 658 66.55 -47.82 14.16
CA ASN A 658 65.49 -47.70 13.17
C ASN A 658 65.72 -46.47 12.29
N VAL A 659 65.73 -46.69 10.98
CA VAL A 659 65.86 -45.67 9.95
C VAL A 659 64.57 -45.64 9.14
N THR A 660 63.85 -44.53 9.21
CA THR A 660 62.63 -44.28 8.44
C THR A 660 62.97 -43.32 7.31
N ALA A 661 62.91 -43.80 6.07
CA ALA A 661 63.16 -42.97 4.92
C ALA A 661 61.92 -42.10 4.61
N PRO A 662 62.12 -40.81 4.26
CA PRO A 662 61.02 -39.92 3.92
C PRO A 662 60.50 -40.22 2.51
N LYS A 663 59.27 -39.80 2.21
CA LYS A 663 58.69 -39.94 0.87
C LYS A 663 59.40 -39.06 -0.16
N ILE A 664 59.31 -39.45 -1.43
CA ILE A 664 59.98 -38.75 -2.55
C ILE A 664 59.06 -37.88 -3.41
N GLY A 665 57.75 -37.86 -3.15
CA GLY A 665 56.83 -37.06 -3.96
C GLY A 665 56.40 -37.71 -5.27
N LYS A 666 56.20 -39.03 -5.31
CA LYS A 666 55.69 -39.72 -6.51
C LYS A 666 54.22 -40.10 -6.31
N GLU A 667 53.36 -39.59 -7.20
CA GLU A 667 51.92 -39.80 -7.13
C GLU A 667 51.58 -41.31 -7.15
N GLY A 668 50.71 -41.74 -6.21
CA GLY A 668 50.31 -43.15 -6.08
C GLY A 668 51.41 -44.12 -5.62
N SER A 669 52.55 -43.64 -5.14
CA SER A 669 53.71 -44.46 -4.78
C SER A 669 54.13 -44.30 -3.31
N THR A 670 54.48 -45.42 -2.67
CA THR A 670 55.12 -45.46 -1.35
C THR A 670 56.64 -45.43 -1.43
N GLN A 671 57.22 -45.01 -2.58
CA GLN A 671 58.67 -44.95 -2.75
C GLN A 671 59.29 -43.95 -1.77
N GLU A 672 60.42 -44.36 -1.19
CA GLU A 672 61.13 -43.62 -0.16
C GLU A 672 62.49 -43.12 -0.68
N ALA A 673 63.00 -42.06 -0.06
CA ALA A 673 64.29 -41.47 -0.40
C ALA A 673 65.43 -42.38 0.04
N GLU A 674 66.58 -42.27 -0.63
CA GLU A 674 67.77 -42.99 -0.20
C GLU A 674 68.39 -42.31 1.02
N VAL A 675 68.64 -43.05 2.11
CA VAL A 675 69.22 -42.49 3.33
C VAL A 675 70.71 -42.78 3.39
N SER A 676 71.51 -41.73 3.42
CA SER A 676 72.96 -41.79 3.62
C SER A 676 73.30 -41.30 5.03
N ILE A 677 74.08 -42.09 5.77
CA ILE A 677 74.51 -41.75 7.12
C ILE A 677 76.03 -41.67 7.13
N ASN A 678 76.54 -40.48 7.46
CA ASN A 678 77.96 -40.22 7.64
C ASN A 678 78.28 -40.18 9.13
N LEU A 679 79.26 -40.97 9.56
CA LEU A 679 79.69 -41.06 10.95
C LEU A 679 81.07 -40.43 11.14
N ASP A 680 81.21 -39.66 12.21
CA ASP A 680 82.48 -39.13 12.68
C ASP A 680 83.29 -40.22 13.38
N ALA A 681 84.56 -39.93 13.67
CA ALA A 681 85.40 -40.81 14.48
C ALA A 681 84.80 -40.97 15.90
N PRO A 682 84.62 -42.20 16.42
CA PRO A 682 84.08 -42.46 17.74
C PRO A 682 84.95 -41.83 18.84
N GLN A 683 84.31 -41.11 19.76
CA GLN A 683 84.95 -40.58 20.96
C GLN A 683 84.90 -41.63 22.06
N VAL A 684 86.06 -42.15 22.43
CA VAL A 684 86.20 -43.24 23.41
C VAL A 684 86.46 -42.65 24.79
N ARG A 685 85.63 -43.01 25.78
CA ARG A 685 85.80 -42.71 27.20
C ARG A 685 85.93 -44.02 27.99
N ILE A 686 86.89 -44.83 27.57
CA ILE A 686 87.27 -46.09 28.20
C ILE A 686 88.79 -45.97 28.44
N PRO A 687 89.26 -45.99 29.70
CA PRO A 687 90.69 -45.90 30.00
C PRO A 687 91.48 -46.99 29.26
N GLY A 688 92.63 -46.64 28.68
CA GLY A 688 93.51 -47.59 27.97
C GLY A 688 93.08 -47.97 26.54
N TYR A 689 91.88 -47.57 26.08
CA TYR A 689 91.36 -47.94 24.76
C TYR A 689 91.25 -46.75 23.79
N SER A 690 91.55 -47.01 22.51
CA SER A 690 91.40 -46.08 21.39
C SER A 690 90.66 -46.74 20.22
N VAL A 691 90.07 -45.95 19.33
CA VAL A 691 89.35 -46.48 18.16
C VAL A 691 90.30 -46.86 17.04
N VAL A 692 90.06 -48.01 16.40
CA VAL A 692 90.80 -48.49 15.23
C VAL A 692 89.95 -48.26 13.98
N GLY A 693 90.39 -47.33 13.13
CA GLY A 693 89.73 -47.01 11.87
C GLY A 693 88.44 -46.19 12.02
N LYS A 694 87.70 -46.04 10.91
CA LYS A 694 86.39 -45.39 10.88
C LYS A 694 85.29 -46.43 11.15
N PRO A 695 84.20 -46.05 11.84
CA PRO A 695 83.06 -46.93 12.03
C PRO A 695 82.44 -47.24 10.67
N THR A 696 82.03 -48.49 10.47
CA THR A 696 81.28 -48.90 9.30
C THR A 696 79.79 -48.89 9.61
N ILE A 697 78.97 -48.52 8.63
CA ILE A 697 77.51 -48.52 8.74
C ILE A 697 76.90 -49.29 7.58
N VAL A 698 75.93 -50.14 7.89
CA VAL A 698 75.15 -50.89 6.91
C VAL A 698 73.66 -50.71 7.22
N ILE A 699 72.88 -50.29 6.23
CA ILE A 699 71.42 -50.15 6.34
C ILE A 699 70.77 -51.29 5.57
N LYS A 700 69.95 -52.10 6.23
CA LYS A 700 69.16 -53.18 5.61
C LYS A 700 67.76 -53.22 6.21
N GLY A 701 66.75 -53.20 5.35
CA GLY A 701 65.33 -53.31 5.77
C GLY A 701 64.89 -52.27 6.79
N GLY A 702 65.34 -51.02 6.66
CA GLY A 702 65.00 -49.93 7.59
C GLY A 702 65.73 -49.98 8.93
N LYS A 703 66.75 -50.84 9.08
CA LYS A 703 67.60 -50.92 10.28
C LYS A 703 69.05 -50.64 9.94
N ALA A 704 69.69 -49.76 10.69
CA ALA A 704 71.11 -49.49 10.61
C ALA A 704 71.88 -50.33 11.63
N GLN A 705 73.01 -50.87 11.19
CA GLN A 705 74.02 -51.52 12.02
C GLN A 705 75.32 -50.72 11.92
N ILE A 706 75.87 -50.35 13.08
CA ILE A 706 77.17 -49.68 13.18
C ILE A 706 78.17 -50.64 13.79
N GLU A 707 79.34 -50.78 13.17
CA GLU A 707 80.43 -51.61 13.67
C GLU A 707 81.72 -50.80 13.76
N PHE A 708 82.42 -50.91 14.90
CA PHE A 708 83.73 -50.30 15.10
C PHE A 708 84.57 -51.18 16.03
N THR A 709 85.88 -51.02 15.95
CA THR A 709 86.84 -51.76 16.77
C THR A 709 87.58 -50.80 17.69
N LEU A 710 87.74 -51.19 18.95
CA LEU A 710 88.60 -50.52 19.91
C LEU A 710 89.85 -51.37 20.11
N ARG A 711 91.01 -50.76 20.32
CA ARG A 711 92.25 -51.43 20.72
C ARG A 711 92.79 -50.81 22.00
N GLY A 712 93.21 -51.66 22.93
CA GLY A 712 93.73 -51.22 24.22
C GLY A 712 93.95 -52.38 25.17
N GLU A 713 94.43 -52.03 26.37
CA GLU A 713 94.64 -52.99 27.46
C GLU A 713 93.50 -52.86 28.50
N PRO A 714 92.94 -53.98 29.01
CA PRO A 714 91.93 -53.95 30.06
C PRO A 714 92.50 -53.42 31.37
N ASP A 715 91.65 -53.04 32.32
CA ASP A 715 92.11 -52.65 33.66
C ASP A 715 92.76 -53.83 34.42
N ASP A 716 93.34 -53.55 35.60
CA ASP A 716 94.08 -54.54 36.39
C ASP A 716 93.24 -55.80 36.69
N ASP A 717 91.92 -55.65 36.80
CA ASP A 717 90.91 -56.69 37.05
C ASP A 717 90.38 -57.38 35.77
N GLY A 718 90.92 -57.01 34.60
CA GLY A 718 90.52 -57.53 33.30
C GLY A 718 89.20 -56.97 32.76
N ASN A 719 88.64 -55.91 33.37
CA ASN A 719 87.41 -55.28 32.90
C ASN A 719 87.68 -54.20 31.85
N ILE A 720 86.71 -54.08 30.94
CA ILE A 720 86.65 -53.05 29.92
C ILE A 720 85.31 -52.34 30.12
N ARG A 721 85.36 -51.15 30.75
CA ARG A 721 84.15 -50.38 31.12
C ARG A 721 84.28 -48.92 30.73
N GLY A 722 83.23 -48.42 30.10
CA GLY A 722 83.09 -47.00 29.81
C GLY A 722 82.16 -46.76 28.64
N THR A 723 82.23 -45.55 28.09
CA THR A 723 81.27 -45.10 27.08
C THR A 723 81.98 -44.72 25.80
N VAL A 724 81.39 -45.07 24.66
CA VAL A 724 81.79 -44.58 23.35
C VAL A 724 80.67 -43.69 22.80
N VAL A 725 81.03 -42.49 22.36
CA VAL A 725 80.09 -41.54 21.74
C VAL A 725 80.38 -41.47 20.25
N ILE A 726 79.39 -41.79 19.42
CA ILE A 726 79.46 -41.73 17.96
C ILE A 726 78.58 -40.57 17.51
N ARG A 727 79.19 -39.61 16.81
CA ARG A 727 78.49 -38.48 16.19
C ARG A 727 78.41 -38.68 14.68
N GLY A 728 77.48 -38.00 14.04
CA GLY A 728 77.37 -38.02 12.60
C GLY A 728 76.18 -37.22 12.10
N SER A 729 75.85 -37.41 10.84
CA SER A 729 74.66 -36.82 10.22
C SER A 729 74.03 -37.77 9.21
N ALA A 730 72.71 -37.79 9.17
CA ALA A 730 71.92 -38.50 8.17
C ALA A 730 71.32 -37.51 7.16
N VAL A 731 71.41 -37.81 5.87
CA VAL A 731 70.77 -37.06 4.79
C VAL A 731 69.88 -38.00 3.98
N ALA A 732 68.72 -37.52 3.57
CA ALA A 732 67.86 -38.21 2.60
C ALA A 732 68.10 -37.62 1.21
N ILE A 733 68.27 -38.48 0.21
CA ILE A 733 68.55 -38.11 -1.18
C ILE A 733 67.38 -38.59 -2.02
N ASN A 734 66.71 -37.66 -2.71
CA ASN A 734 65.63 -38.01 -3.61
C ASN A 734 66.20 -38.63 -4.90
N PRO A 735 65.87 -39.89 -5.24
CA PRO A 735 66.46 -40.58 -6.38
C PRO A 735 65.95 -40.07 -7.73
N ILE A 736 64.84 -39.31 -7.76
CA ILE A 736 64.24 -38.80 -9.01
C ILE A 736 64.92 -37.48 -9.42
N ASN A 737 65.13 -36.56 -8.47
CA ASN A 737 65.59 -35.20 -8.76
C ASN A 737 66.95 -34.85 -8.12
N GLY A 738 67.52 -35.75 -7.30
CA GLY A 738 68.82 -35.58 -6.65
C GLY A 738 68.84 -34.59 -5.48
N VAL A 739 67.70 -34.03 -5.08
CA VAL A 739 67.62 -33.06 -3.97
C VAL A 739 67.93 -33.76 -2.64
N GLN A 740 68.84 -33.17 -1.86
CA GLN A 740 69.23 -33.64 -0.55
C GLN A 740 68.46 -32.90 0.55
N SER A 741 68.11 -33.62 1.63
CA SER A 741 67.56 -33.01 2.83
C SER A 741 68.62 -32.21 3.59
N ASN A 742 68.19 -31.38 4.53
CA ASN A 742 69.10 -30.87 5.54
C ASN A 742 69.72 -32.05 6.32
N PRO A 743 70.99 -31.96 6.74
CA PRO A 743 71.63 -33.02 7.54
C PRO A 743 71.00 -33.12 8.92
N ARG A 744 70.42 -34.28 9.24
CA ARG A 744 69.93 -34.59 10.58
C ARG A 744 71.08 -35.04 11.47
N PRO A 745 71.41 -34.33 12.56
CA PRO A 745 72.49 -34.73 13.45
C PRO A 745 72.17 -36.04 14.17
N LEU A 746 73.18 -36.87 14.33
CA LEU A 746 73.16 -38.15 15.02
C LEU A 746 74.10 -38.10 16.22
N ASN A 747 73.64 -38.59 17.37
CA ASN A 747 74.48 -38.75 18.55
C ASN A 747 74.11 -40.05 19.28
N ILE A 748 74.98 -41.05 19.20
CA ILE A 748 74.78 -42.37 19.76
C ILE A 748 75.77 -42.56 20.90
N SER A 749 75.25 -42.88 22.09
CA SER A 749 76.07 -43.22 23.25
C SER A 749 75.97 -44.72 23.50
N VAL A 750 77.12 -45.39 23.49
CA VAL A 750 77.26 -46.84 23.64
C VAL A 750 77.96 -47.14 24.95
N GLN A 751 77.33 -47.91 25.83
CA GLN A 751 77.99 -48.42 27.03
C GLN A 751 78.68 -49.75 26.69
N VAL A 752 79.98 -49.81 26.97
CA VAL A 752 80.78 -51.03 26.81
C VAL A 752 81.06 -51.57 28.21
N LYS A 753 80.69 -52.83 28.44
CA LYS A 753 80.99 -53.57 29.67
C LYS A 753 81.35 -55.01 29.30
N GLN A 754 82.64 -55.30 29.31
CA GLN A 754 83.19 -56.62 28.99
C GLN A 754 84.29 -57.01 29.98
N LYS A 755 84.64 -58.30 29.98
CA LYS A 755 85.78 -58.84 30.73
C LYS A 755 86.64 -59.65 29.76
N ALA A 756 87.92 -59.32 29.67
CA ALA A 756 88.88 -60.06 28.84
C ALA A 756 89.49 -61.21 29.67
N GLU A 757 89.72 -62.37 29.05
CA GLU A 757 90.56 -63.42 29.65
C GLU A 757 92.03 -62.99 29.53
N LYS A 758 92.71 -62.78 30.67
CA LYS A 758 94.15 -62.61 30.68
C LYS A 758 94.78 -63.94 30.23
N ALA A 759 95.63 -63.90 29.21
CA ALA A 759 96.52 -65.03 28.94
C ALA A 759 97.47 -65.16 30.12
N ASP A 760 97.35 -66.23 30.90
CA ASP A 760 98.30 -66.57 31.96
C ASP A 760 99.69 -66.71 31.35
N THR A 761 100.52 -65.69 31.56
CA THR A 761 101.94 -65.68 31.20
C THR A 761 102.76 -65.89 32.47
N TYR A 762 102.75 -67.14 32.96
CA TYR A 762 103.65 -67.69 33.97
C TYR A 762 103.61 -69.22 33.78
N TYR A 763 104.64 -70.01 33.46
CA TYR A 763 106.09 -69.89 33.40
C TYR A 763 106.58 -70.78 32.25
N ASN A 764 107.58 -70.35 31.48
CA ASN A 764 108.47 -71.28 30.78
C ASN A 764 109.87 -70.65 30.65
N ILE A 765 110.74 -70.91 31.63
CA ILE A 765 112.20 -70.90 31.49
C ILE A 765 112.74 -72.02 32.38
N ASP A 766 113.55 -72.87 31.76
CA ASP A 766 114.18 -74.07 32.30
C ASP A 766 114.93 -73.88 33.63
N ASN A 767 114.67 -74.80 34.57
CA ASN A 767 115.63 -75.82 35.00
C ASN A 767 114.89 -77.09 35.43
#